data_AF-A0A6A6K556-F1
#
_entry.id   AF-A0A6A6K556-F1
#
_cell.length_a   1.000
_cell.length_b   1.000
_cell.length_c   1.000
_cell.angle_alpha   90.00
_cell.angle_beta   90.00
_cell.angle_gamma   90.00
#
_symmetry.space_group_name_H-M   'P 1'
#
loop_
_entity.id
_entity.type
_entity.pdbx_description
1 polymer ?
#
loop_
_entity_poly.entity_id
_entity_poly.type
_entity_poly.pdbx_seq_one_letter_code
_entity_poly.pdbx_strand_id
1 'polypeptide(L)'
;MTSSAGEQAATGAGPVQSTKPRYRECLKNHAVGIGGQAVDGCGEFLAAGAEGTLDALKCAACNCHRNFHRKESNDSTAPVGGGELFFHGHPHPHHLHHQVPQFAPYYRTPAGYLHVVPPQQRPLALPSTSGGQSREDQEDVSNPSGGGFGGGSGGGSSRKRFRTKFTQEQKDRMLALAERLGWRIQKHDEAAVLEFCNETGVKRHVLKVWMHNNKHTLVVILLCFLHRKLSEKLVTTTTYIHGNWTPVSEDFAGGYPSDEEWHGYINNNDRVLLKVIHFSSPTSAGAECIDPDCTWLNNEVRQIVITLEIYGVKKIVGIPFGYRGFSDNDLSEMPLSRKVVQNIHLSGGSLLGVSRGGPSVSDMVDRMEEKGINMLFVLGGNGTHAGANAIHNECRKRRLKVAVVGVPKTIDNDILLMDKTFGFDTAVEEAQRAINSAYIEAHSAYHGIGVVKLMGRSSGFIAMHAALASGQIDICLIPEVPFHLHGPHGVLRHLKYLIETKGSAVVCVAEGAGQEFPGENYATDASGNIVLGDIGVHIQQETKKYFKEIGVHVDVKYIDPTYMIRACRANASDGILCTVLGQNAVHGAFAGYSGITVGICNTHYVYFPIPEVISHPRAVDPNSRMWHRCLTSTGQPDFI
;
A
#
# COMPACT_ATOMS: atom_id res chain seq x y z
N MET A 1 39.02 46.10 -46.94
CA MET A 1 38.92 47.58 -46.91
C MET A 1 37.95 47.91 -45.79
N THR A 2 38.49 48.22 -44.59
CA THR A 2 38.35 49.53 -43.90
C THR A 2 36.90 49.85 -43.53
N SER A 3 36.50 49.97 -42.27
CA SER A 3 37.09 50.86 -41.27
C SER A 3 36.47 50.65 -39.88
N SER A 4 37.27 51.01 -38.88
CA SER A 4 36.95 51.16 -37.47
C SER A 4 36.52 52.59 -37.14
N ALA A 5 35.50 52.77 -36.28
CA ALA A 5 35.29 53.87 -35.32
C ALA A 5 34.09 53.46 -34.44
N GLY A 6 34.18 53.26 -33.12
CA GLY A 6 34.33 54.29 -32.08
C GLY A 6 32.93 54.83 -31.71
N GLU A 7 32.17 54.23 -30.79
CA GLU A 7 32.20 54.35 -29.31
C GLU A 7 30.92 55.09 -28.83
N GLN A 8 30.06 54.45 -28.03
CA GLN A 8 29.31 55.07 -26.91
C GLN A 8 28.48 54.04 -26.12
N ALA A 9 28.53 54.19 -24.80
CA ALA A 9 28.03 53.28 -23.78
C ALA A 9 26.50 53.17 -23.73
N ALA A 10 26.00 51.94 -23.53
CA ALA A 10 24.64 51.68 -23.08
C ALA A 10 24.68 50.83 -21.81
N THR A 11 24.12 51.38 -20.74
CA THR A 11 23.97 50.81 -19.41
C THR A 11 23.18 49.50 -19.43
N GLY A 12 23.72 48.46 -18.79
CA GLY A 12 23.17 47.10 -18.78
C GLY A 12 21.80 46.99 -18.12
N ALA A 13 20.90 46.26 -18.79
CA ALA A 13 19.70 45.68 -18.19
C ALA A 13 20.04 44.28 -17.66
N GLY A 14 19.90 44.07 -16.35
CA GLY A 14 20.07 42.76 -15.70
C GLY A 14 18.95 41.77 -16.04
N PRO A 15 19.16 40.46 -15.87
CA PRO A 15 18.23 39.42 -16.28
C PRO A 15 16.97 39.37 -15.39
N VAL A 16 15.80 39.26 -16.03
CA VAL A 16 14.49 39.10 -15.38
C VAL A 16 14.44 37.75 -14.66
N GLN A 17 14.33 37.77 -13.33
CA GLN A 17 14.13 36.56 -12.52
C GLN A 17 12.69 36.06 -12.65
N SER A 18 12.50 34.82 -13.12
CA SER A 18 11.20 34.15 -13.07
C SER A 18 10.87 33.79 -11.62
N THR A 19 9.84 34.42 -11.05
CA THR A 19 9.42 34.15 -9.68
C THR A 19 8.81 32.75 -9.58
N LYS A 20 9.43 31.87 -8.79
CA LYS A 20 8.90 30.53 -8.48
C LYS A 20 7.51 30.64 -7.83
N PRO A 21 6.54 29.77 -8.20
CA PRO A 21 5.22 29.77 -7.58
C PRO A 21 5.32 29.40 -6.09
N ARG A 22 4.70 30.21 -5.22
CA ARG A 22 4.61 29.94 -3.77
C ARG A 22 3.34 29.13 -3.48
N TYR A 23 3.42 28.24 -2.51
CA TYR A 23 2.32 27.37 -2.09
C TYR A 23 2.09 27.56 -0.57
N ARG A 24 0.86 27.84 -0.16
CA ARG A 24 0.50 28.12 1.25
C ARG A 24 -0.14 26.94 1.96
N GLU A 25 -1.25 27.13 2.64
CA GLU A 25 -1.89 26.14 3.48
C GLU A 25 -2.42 24.95 2.65
N CYS A 26 -2.46 23.78 3.28
CA CYS A 26 -3.03 22.59 2.66
C CYS A 26 -4.57 22.66 2.64
N LEU A 27 -5.14 22.58 1.45
CA LEU A 27 -6.57 22.58 1.17
C LEU A 27 -7.27 21.30 1.63
N LYS A 28 -6.52 20.26 2.00
CA LYS A 28 -7.06 19.03 2.60
C LYS A 28 -7.76 19.30 3.95
N ASN A 29 -7.45 20.44 4.61
CA ASN A 29 -8.11 20.90 5.83
C ASN A 29 -9.28 21.85 5.60
N HIS A 30 -9.59 22.23 4.35
CA HIS A 30 -10.77 23.05 4.06
C HIS A 30 -12.09 22.29 4.30
N ALA A 31 -12.03 20.95 4.32
CA ALA A 31 -13.15 20.09 4.72
C ALA A 31 -13.55 20.25 6.21
N VAL A 32 -12.71 20.87 7.04
CA VAL A 32 -13.01 21.17 8.46
C VAL A 32 -14.17 22.16 8.59
N GLY A 33 -14.42 23.00 7.56
CA GLY A 33 -15.61 23.86 7.52
C GLY A 33 -16.93 23.11 7.32
N ILE A 34 -16.90 21.80 7.05
CA ILE A 34 -18.07 20.94 6.79
C ILE A 34 -18.27 19.90 7.92
N GLY A 35 -17.50 19.97 9.01
CA GLY A 35 -17.81 19.24 10.26
C GLY A 35 -16.94 18.02 10.60
N GLY A 36 -15.71 17.93 10.12
CA GLY A 36 -14.74 16.90 10.55
C GLY A 36 -13.67 17.42 11.52
N GLN A 37 -13.20 16.59 12.47
CA GLN A 37 -11.99 16.87 13.26
C GLN A 37 -10.71 16.70 12.40
N ALA A 38 -9.77 17.63 12.51
CA ALA A 38 -8.46 17.55 11.87
C ALA A 38 -7.33 17.57 12.91
N VAL A 39 -6.32 16.73 12.68
CA VAL A 39 -4.98 16.83 13.27
C VAL A 39 -4.11 17.69 12.35
N ASP A 40 -3.67 18.82 12.90
CA ASP A 40 -2.51 19.64 12.53
C ASP A 40 -2.36 19.96 11.03
N GLY A 41 -2.94 21.09 10.60
CA GLY A 41 -2.68 21.63 9.27
C GLY A 41 -1.30 22.27 9.15
N CYS A 42 -0.66 22.10 7.99
CA CYS A 42 0.52 22.89 7.62
C CYS A 42 0.09 24.31 7.21
N GLY A 43 0.74 25.33 7.77
CA GLY A 43 0.48 26.73 7.47
C GLY A 43 1.09 27.20 6.13
N GLU A 44 2.15 26.53 5.68
CA GLU A 44 2.79 26.77 4.38
C GLU A 44 3.36 25.46 3.81
N PHE A 45 3.50 25.38 2.48
CA PHE A 45 4.14 24.24 1.84
C PHE A 45 5.64 24.29 2.08
N LEU A 46 6.15 23.33 2.84
CA LEU A 46 7.58 23.08 3.01
C LEU A 46 7.95 21.82 2.25
N ALA A 47 8.77 21.93 1.20
CA ALA A 47 9.23 20.77 0.44
C ALA A 47 10.03 19.81 1.36
N ALA A 48 9.72 18.51 1.31
CA ALA A 48 10.41 17.49 2.09
C ALA A 48 11.78 17.10 1.50
N GLY A 49 12.02 17.39 0.22
CA GLY A 49 13.26 17.11 -0.50
C GLY A 49 13.77 18.30 -1.32
N ALA A 50 15.01 18.18 -1.82
CA ALA A 50 15.65 19.18 -2.67
C ALA A 50 14.93 19.31 -4.03
N GLU A 51 14.86 20.52 -4.60
CA GLU A 51 14.21 20.76 -5.89
C GLU A 51 14.67 19.79 -6.98
N GLY A 52 13.72 19.25 -7.76
CA GLY A 52 13.97 18.23 -8.79
C GLY A 52 13.80 16.79 -8.29
N THR A 53 13.71 16.56 -6.98
CA THR A 53 13.38 15.23 -6.41
C THR A 53 11.87 15.02 -6.28
N LEU A 54 11.43 13.76 -6.24
CA LEU A 54 10.02 13.42 -5.96
C LEU A 54 9.57 13.89 -4.57
N ASP A 55 10.48 13.94 -3.59
CA ASP A 55 10.16 14.42 -2.24
C ASP A 55 10.05 15.95 -2.16
N ALA A 56 10.58 16.69 -3.14
CA ALA A 56 10.30 18.13 -3.27
C ALA A 56 8.83 18.42 -3.58
N LEU A 57 8.09 17.42 -4.06
CA LEU A 57 6.67 17.53 -4.34
C LEU A 57 5.80 17.26 -3.12
N LYS A 58 6.37 16.86 -1.98
CA LYS A 58 5.62 16.54 -0.75
C LYS A 58 5.89 17.58 0.32
N CYS A 59 4.86 17.87 1.12
CA CYS A 59 4.98 18.77 2.25
C CYS A 59 5.58 18.03 3.46
N ALA A 60 6.70 18.51 4.01
CA ALA A 60 7.34 17.95 5.19
C ALA A 60 6.42 17.94 6.44
N ALA A 61 5.43 18.83 6.50
CA ALA A 61 4.55 18.97 7.64
C ALA A 61 3.29 18.08 7.57
N CYS A 62 2.59 18.04 6.43
CA CYS A 62 1.34 17.27 6.30
C CYS A 62 1.45 16.04 5.38
N ASN A 63 2.64 15.82 4.79
CA ASN A 63 2.93 14.81 3.79
C ASN A 63 2.00 14.82 2.55
N CYS A 64 1.29 15.92 2.32
CA CYS A 64 0.45 16.09 1.13
C CYS A 64 1.30 16.60 -0.03
N HIS A 65 0.89 16.21 -1.24
CA HIS A 65 1.54 16.70 -2.45
C HIS A 65 1.35 18.22 -2.60
N ARG A 66 2.30 18.94 -3.20
CA ARG A 66 2.30 20.40 -3.39
C ARG A 66 1.02 20.94 -4.03
N ASN A 67 0.39 20.15 -4.88
CA ASN A 67 -0.88 20.51 -5.55
C ASN A 67 -2.08 20.57 -4.58
N PHE A 68 -2.00 19.95 -3.40
CA PHE A 68 -3.00 20.10 -2.35
C PHE A 68 -2.83 21.38 -1.55
N HIS A 69 -1.80 22.17 -1.82
CA HIS A 69 -1.59 23.45 -1.19
C HIS A 69 -2.06 24.56 -2.13
N ARG A 70 -2.66 25.60 -1.56
CA ARG A 70 -3.11 26.75 -2.34
C ARG A 70 -1.90 27.38 -3.05
N LYS A 71 -1.92 27.42 -4.37
CA LYS A 71 -0.91 28.10 -5.18
C LYS A 71 -1.20 29.59 -5.18
N GLU A 72 -0.23 30.42 -4.82
CA GLU A 72 -0.32 31.87 -5.02
C GLU A 72 0.06 32.20 -6.47
N SER A 73 -0.87 32.83 -7.19
CA SER A 73 -0.59 33.54 -8.44
C SER A 73 -0.04 34.92 -8.09
N ASN A 74 1.19 35.23 -8.50
CA ASN A 74 1.76 36.58 -8.39
C ASN A 74 1.18 37.52 -9.47
N ASP A 75 -0.14 37.73 -9.47
CA ASP A 75 -0.76 38.84 -10.22
C ASP A 75 -1.19 39.91 -9.23
N SER A 76 -0.23 40.79 -8.91
CA SER A 76 -0.50 42.05 -8.20
C SER A 76 -0.69 43.16 -9.21
N THR A 77 -1.88 43.23 -9.82
CA THR A 77 -2.44 44.51 -10.27
C THR A 77 -3.84 44.61 -9.69
N ALA A 78 -4.00 45.41 -8.63
CA ALA A 78 -5.31 45.82 -8.17
C ALA A 78 -5.82 46.95 -9.07
N PRO A 79 -7.09 46.95 -9.48
CA PRO A 79 -7.77 48.19 -9.78
C PRO A 79 -8.86 48.50 -8.75
N VAL A 80 -8.95 49.80 -8.51
CA VAL A 80 -9.96 50.56 -7.81
C VAL A 80 -11.36 50.22 -8.31
N GLY A 81 -12.35 50.31 -7.42
CA GLY A 81 -13.71 49.84 -7.67
C GLY A 81 -14.49 50.56 -8.77
N GLY A 82 -15.60 49.92 -9.14
CA GLY A 82 -16.70 50.51 -9.90
C GLY A 82 -16.88 49.95 -11.30
N GLY A 83 -17.99 49.23 -11.52
CA GLY A 83 -18.76 49.28 -12.76
C GLY A 83 -18.27 48.48 -13.98
N GLU A 84 -19.19 47.64 -14.45
CA GLU A 84 -19.44 47.30 -15.87
C GLU A 84 -18.52 46.32 -16.61
N LEU A 85 -19.12 45.15 -16.87
CA LEU A 85 -19.09 44.36 -18.11
C LEU A 85 -18.40 45.05 -19.29
N PHE A 86 -17.34 44.48 -19.86
CA PHE A 86 -17.14 44.44 -21.31
C PHE A 86 -16.27 43.27 -21.76
N PHE A 87 -16.86 42.46 -22.65
CA PHE A 87 -16.23 41.49 -23.53
C PHE A 87 -15.23 42.19 -24.47
N HIS A 88 -14.06 41.59 -24.72
CA HIS A 88 -13.44 41.62 -26.05
C HIS A 88 -12.59 40.37 -26.30
N GLY A 89 -13.06 39.55 -27.23
CA GLY A 89 -12.33 38.41 -27.79
C GLY A 89 -11.61 38.79 -29.09
N HIS A 90 -10.72 37.89 -29.52
CA HIS A 90 -10.27 37.74 -30.90
C HIS A 90 -9.91 36.27 -31.18
N PRO A 91 -9.94 35.83 -32.46
CA PRO A 91 -10.71 34.64 -32.86
C PRO A 91 -9.84 33.47 -33.34
N HIS A 92 -10.39 32.25 -33.26
CA HIS A 92 -9.95 31.09 -34.05
C HIS A 92 -11.05 30.65 -35.02
N PRO A 93 -10.72 30.19 -36.25
CA PRO A 93 -11.71 29.94 -37.31
C PRO A 93 -12.43 28.60 -37.17
N HIS A 94 -13.63 28.60 -37.75
CA HIS A 94 -14.69 27.61 -37.74
C HIS A 94 -14.39 26.26 -38.42
N HIS A 95 -15.10 25.21 -37.96
CA HIS A 95 -15.99 24.26 -38.69
C HIS A 95 -16.06 22.93 -37.89
N LEU A 96 -17.16 22.20 -37.67
CA LEU A 96 -18.56 22.21 -38.13
C LEU A 96 -19.43 21.37 -37.13
N HIS A 97 -20.75 21.53 -37.20
CA HIS A 97 -21.85 21.12 -36.30
C HIS A 97 -22.00 19.63 -35.86
N HIS A 98 -22.50 19.43 -34.62
CA HIS A 98 -23.74 18.67 -34.34
C HIS A 98 -24.36 19.02 -32.96
N GLN A 99 -25.66 19.32 -32.92
CA GLN A 99 -26.51 19.63 -31.75
C GLN A 99 -27.20 18.37 -31.21
N VAL A 100 -27.42 18.24 -29.87
CA VAL A 100 -28.72 18.25 -29.09
C VAL A 100 -28.40 18.38 -27.56
N PRO A 101 -29.32 18.64 -26.59
CA PRO A 101 -29.21 19.76 -25.64
C PRO A 101 -29.04 19.38 -24.15
N GLN A 102 -28.64 20.37 -23.35
CA GLN A 102 -28.41 20.29 -21.89
C GLN A 102 -29.66 20.68 -21.09
N PHE A 103 -29.93 19.95 -20.00
CA PHE A 103 -30.78 20.39 -18.89
C PHE A 103 -29.92 20.61 -17.63
N ALA A 104 -30.05 21.78 -17.02
CA ALA A 104 -29.33 22.19 -15.81
C ALA A 104 -30.19 21.94 -14.54
N PRO A 105 -29.60 21.51 -13.41
CA PRO A 105 -30.31 21.43 -12.14
C PRO A 105 -30.12 22.70 -11.31
N TYR A 106 -31.24 23.25 -10.85
CA TYR A 106 -31.33 24.27 -9.81
C TYR A 106 -31.21 23.63 -8.42
N TYR A 107 -30.37 24.20 -7.54
CA TYR A 107 -30.61 24.13 -6.09
C TYR A 107 -30.25 25.46 -5.43
N ARG A 108 -31.26 26.07 -4.79
CA ARG A 108 -31.15 27.21 -3.86
C ARG A 108 -30.85 26.67 -2.45
N THR A 109 -30.00 27.35 -1.70
CA THR A 109 -29.90 27.24 -0.23
C THR A 109 -30.46 28.50 0.43
N PRO A 110 -31.15 28.42 1.58
CA PRO A 110 -31.55 29.59 2.36
C PRO A 110 -30.46 29.99 3.38
N ALA A 111 -30.28 31.29 3.54
CA ALA A 111 -29.38 31.93 4.49
C ALA A 111 -30.04 32.18 5.85
N GLY A 112 -29.23 32.18 6.92
CA GLY A 112 -29.52 32.84 8.18
C GLY A 112 -28.96 32.11 9.39
N TYR A 113 -27.94 32.66 10.06
CA TYR A 113 -27.90 32.86 11.51
C TYR A 113 -26.68 33.70 11.92
N LEU A 114 -26.96 34.61 12.87
CA LEU A 114 -26.22 35.69 13.52
C LEU A 114 -24.67 35.62 13.69
N HIS A 115 -24.07 36.79 13.50
CA HIS A 115 -22.74 37.21 13.97
C HIS A 115 -22.64 37.22 15.52
N VAL A 116 -21.59 36.61 16.07
CA VAL A 116 -21.07 36.88 17.43
C VAL A 116 -19.57 37.14 17.33
N VAL A 117 -19.13 38.28 17.88
CA VAL A 117 -17.74 38.75 17.89
C VAL A 117 -16.99 38.18 19.12
N PRO A 118 -15.80 37.58 18.99
CA PRO A 118 -14.91 37.33 20.13
C PRO A 118 -13.79 38.39 20.23
N PRO A 119 -13.28 38.68 21.45
CA PRO A 119 -12.32 39.75 21.69
C PRO A 119 -10.86 39.35 21.38
N GLN A 120 -10.06 40.39 21.14
CA GLN A 120 -8.63 40.42 20.81
C GLN A 120 -7.74 39.51 21.69
N GLN A 121 -6.85 38.74 21.06
CA GLN A 121 -5.60 38.29 21.68
C GLN A 121 -4.41 38.46 20.73
N ARG A 122 -3.32 39.03 21.28
CA ARG A 122 -2.08 39.47 20.61
C ARG A 122 -1.20 38.29 20.13
N PRO A 123 -0.42 38.46 19.06
CA PRO A 123 0.48 37.43 18.52
C PRO A 123 1.80 37.32 19.31
N LEU A 124 2.32 36.10 19.47
CA LEU A 124 3.66 35.82 20.00
C LEU A 124 4.63 35.42 18.89
N ALA A 125 5.79 36.09 18.90
CA ALA A 125 6.81 36.12 17.86
C ALA A 125 7.70 34.86 17.76
N LEU A 126 8.09 34.53 16.53
CA LEU A 126 9.17 33.61 16.14
C LEU A 126 10.54 34.31 16.17
N PRO A 127 11.64 33.58 16.40
CA PRO A 127 12.81 33.65 15.50
C PRO A 127 13.41 32.26 15.21
N SER A 128 13.63 31.88 13.95
CA SER A 128 14.77 32.16 13.05
C SER A 128 16.00 31.27 13.27
N THR A 129 16.41 30.66 12.16
CA THR A 129 17.45 29.67 11.94
C THR A 129 18.80 30.32 11.68
N SER A 130 19.90 29.64 12.05
CA SER A 130 21.19 29.78 11.37
C SER A 130 22.04 28.53 11.61
N GLY A 131 22.43 27.85 10.54
CA GLY A 131 23.42 26.78 10.52
C GLY A 131 24.85 27.30 10.33
N GLY A 132 25.82 26.39 10.31
CA GLY A 132 27.20 26.65 9.87
C GLY A 132 28.24 25.81 10.61
N GLN A 133 29.05 25.10 9.84
CA GLN A 133 30.14 24.18 10.22
C GLN A 133 31.32 24.89 10.89
N SER A 134 32.08 24.19 11.75
CA SER A 134 33.56 24.02 11.69
C SER A 134 34.19 23.70 13.06
N ARG A 135 35.38 23.12 12.96
CA ARG A 135 36.28 22.42 13.89
C ARG A 135 36.70 23.11 15.20
N GLU A 136 37.20 22.22 16.08
CA GLU A 136 38.28 22.36 17.08
C GLU A 136 38.00 22.98 18.45
N ASP A 137 38.79 22.49 19.40
CA ASP A 137 38.60 22.30 20.84
C ASP A 137 38.62 23.56 21.72
N GLN A 138 38.17 23.34 22.96
CA GLN A 138 38.84 23.73 24.21
C GLN A 138 38.05 24.66 25.15
N GLU A 139 38.18 24.29 26.42
CA GLU A 139 37.47 24.66 27.63
C GLU A 139 37.65 26.15 28.00
N ASP A 140 36.65 26.78 28.64
CA ASP A 140 36.90 27.28 30.00
C ASP A 140 35.64 27.77 30.73
N VAL A 141 35.73 27.59 32.04
CA VAL A 141 34.74 27.80 33.09
C VAL A 141 34.79 29.24 33.58
N SER A 142 33.65 29.87 33.90
CA SER A 142 33.43 30.68 35.13
C SER A 142 32.19 31.57 35.06
N ASN A 143 31.31 31.38 36.03
CA ASN A 143 30.38 32.40 36.55
C ASN A 143 31.11 33.06 37.76
N PRO A 144 30.83 34.31 38.19
CA PRO A 144 29.65 34.50 39.05
C PRO A 144 29.02 35.93 39.12
N SER A 145 27.74 35.93 39.48
CA SER A 145 27.06 36.71 40.55
C SER A 145 27.08 38.25 40.66
N GLY A 146 25.86 38.78 40.86
CA GLY A 146 25.50 39.90 41.78
C GLY A 146 25.56 41.30 41.16
N GLY A 147 24.65 42.25 41.37
CA GLY A 147 23.47 42.41 42.23
C GLY A 147 23.15 43.93 42.32
N GLY A 148 21.88 44.30 42.56
CA GLY A 148 21.54 45.58 43.21
C GLY A 148 20.94 46.75 42.37
N PHE A 149 19.63 46.95 42.57
CA PHE A 149 18.84 48.19 42.76
C PHE A 149 18.95 49.43 41.83
N GLY A 150 17.76 49.95 41.47
CA GLY A 150 17.54 51.38 41.13
C GLY A 150 16.51 51.59 40.01
N GLY A 151 15.34 52.16 40.32
CA GLY A 151 14.23 52.32 39.37
C GLY A 151 14.33 53.54 38.43
N GLY A 152 13.51 53.50 37.37
CA GLY A 152 13.21 54.67 36.53
C GLY A 152 13.10 54.36 35.03
N SER A 153 11.86 54.36 34.52
CA SER A 153 11.40 54.72 33.16
C SER A 153 12.19 54.25 31.92
N GLY A 154 11.53 53.44 31.07
CA GLY A 154 11.77 53.43 29.62
C GLY A 154 11.88 52.05 28.95
N GLY A 155 11.08 51.84 27.89
CA GLY A 155 11.36 50.87 26.82
C GLY A 155 10.99 49.41 27.08
N GLY A 156 9.87 48.95 26.50
CA GLY A 156 9.51 47.53 26.45
C GLY A 156 10.46 46.74 25.54
N SER A 157 11.53 46.17 26.11
CA SER A 157 12.39 45.20 25.44
C SER A 157 11.76 43.80 25.51
N SER A 158 11.55 43.18 24.35
CA SER A 158 11.03 41.82 24.22
C SER A 158 12.01 40.79 24.78
N ARG A 159 11.68 40.15 25.91
CA ARG A 159 12.44 39.02 26.46
C ARG A 159 12.37 37.83 25.48
N LYS A 160 13.42 37.63 24.68
CA LYS A 160 13.61 36.44 23.83
C LYS A 160 13.57 35.18 24.70
N ARG A 161 12.70 34.21 24.37
CA ARG A 161 12.71 32.88 25.01
C ARG A 161 13.99 32.14 24.61
N PHE A 162 14.85 31.87 25.57
CA PHE A 162 15.99 30.97 25.36
C PHE A 162 15.49 29.53 25.35
N ARG A 163 15.74 28.81 24.25
CA ARG A 163 15.47 27.37 24.14
C ARG A 163 16.56 26.62 24.88
N THR A 164 16.19 25.83 25.89
CA THR A 164 17.12 24.95 26.61
C THR A 164 17.76 23.97 25.62
N LYS A 165 19.08 24.03 25.47
CA LYS A 165 19.86 23.03 24.74
C LYS A 165 20.37 22.00 25.75
N PHE A 166 20.17 20.72 25.47
CA PHE A 166 20.68 19.61 26.28
C PHE A 166 21.95 19.05 25.65
N THR A 167 22.92 18.68 26.46
CA THR A 167 24.07 17.88 26.00
C THR A 167 23.60 16.49 25.57
N GLN A 168 24.43 15.77 24.80
CA GLN A 168 24.08 14.41 24.38
C GLN A 168 23.94 13.48 25.59
N GLU A 169 24.86 13.56 26.55
CA GLU A 169 24.79 12.82 27.82
C GLU A 169 23.50 13.12 28.61
N GLN A 170 23.07 14.39 28.68
CA GLN A 170 21.80 14.73 29.32
C GLN A 170 20.62 14.08 28.61
N LYS A 171 20.59 14.04 27.26
CA LYS A 171 19.51 13.39 26.52
C LYS A 171 19.47 11.89 26.77
N ASP A 172 20.62 11.23 26.79
CA ASP A 172 20.72 9.79 27.00
C ASP A 172 20.27 9.41 28.42
N ARG A 173 20.68 10.19 29.43
CA ARG A 173 20.23 10.00 30.82
C ARG A 173 18.74 10.32 31.01
N MET A 174 18.22 11.35 30.34
CA MET A 174 16.79 11.70 30.34
C MET A 174 15.94 10.59 29.70
N LEU A 175 16.44 9.97 28.64
CA LEU A 175 15.80 8.84 27.96
C LEU A 175 15.73 7.61 28.87
N ALA A 176 16.85 7.22 29.49
CA ALA A 176 16.91 6.07 30.38
C ALA A 176 15.94 6.21 31.58
N LEU A 177 15.84 7.42 32.15
CA LEU A 177 14.86 7.69 33.20
C LEU A 177 13.42 7.64 32.68
N ALA A 178 13.16 8.20 31.50
CA ALA A 178 11.82 8.23 30.91
C ALA A 178 11.30 6.82 30.59
N GLU A 179 12.15 5.93 30.11
CA GLU A 179 11.83 4.51 29.88
C GLU A 179 11.51 3.79 31.19
N ARG A 180 12.34 3.97 32.23
CA ARG A 180 12.11 3.39 33.56
C ARG A 180 10.79 3.85 34.19
N LEU A 181 10.37 5.08 33.92
CA LEU A 181 9.13 5.68 34.41
C LEU A 181 7.94 5.52 33.46
N GLY A 182 8.07 4.77 32.36
CA GLY A 182 6.98 4.55 31.41
C GLY A 182 6.44 5.84 30.77
N TRP A 183 7.32 6.83 30.54
CA TRP A 183 7.01 8.13 29.92
C TRP A 183 5.97 8.98 30.66
N ARG A 184 5.73 8.71 31.95
CA ARG A 184 4.82 9.49 32.80
C ARG A 184 5.31 9.52 34.24
N ILE A 185 5.65 10.71 34.73
CA ILE A 185 6.06 10.91 36.12
C ILE A 185 4.84 10.78 37.04
N GLN A 186 4.83 9.80 37.94
CA GLN A 186 3.79 9.64 38.97
C GLN A 186 4.22 10.23 40.32
N LYS A 187 3.29 10.31 41.28
CA LYS A 187 3.55 10.92 42.60
C LYS A 187 4.59 10.16 43.42
N HIS A 188 4.69 8.84 43.25
CA HIS A 188 5.69 8.02 43.96
C HIS A 188 7.09 8.12 43.35
N ASP A 189 7.22 8.59 42.10
CA ASP A 189 8.51 8.76 41.41
C ASP A 189 9.19 10.10 41.74
N GLU A 190 8.56 10.93 42.57
CA GLU A 190 9.02 12.28 42.91
C GLU A 190 10.47 12.30 43.42
N ALA A 191 10.82 11.37 44.32
CA ALA A 191 12.17 11.27 44.89
C ALA A 191 13.23 10.98 43.81
N ALA A 192 12.97 10.00 42.94
CA ALA A 192 13.89 9.61 41.87
C ALA A 192 14.04 10.70 40.79
N VAL A 193 12.98 11.46 40.51
CA VAL A 193 13.05 12.59 39.57
C VAL A 193 13.82 13.77 40.17
N LEU A 194 13.65 14.05 41.47
CA LEU A 194 14.41 15.10 42.17
C LEU A 194 15.91 14.79 42.21
N GLU A 195 16.28 13.55 42.54
CA GLU A 195 17.66 13.08 42.53
C GLU A 195 18.28 13.22 41.13
N PHE A 196 17.58 12.73 40.09
CA PHE A 196 18.01 12.88 38.70
C PHE A 196 18.19 14.35 38.28
N CYS A 197 17.26 15.22 38.66
CA CYS A 197 17.34 16.64 38.34
C CYS A 197 18.54 17.32 39.01
N ASN A 198 18.91 16.89 40.21
CA ASN A 198 20.08 17.40 40.92
C ASN A 198 21.39 16.93 40.26
N GLU A 199 21.45 15.67 39.81
CA GLU A 199 22.64 15.11 39.16
C GLU A 199 22.87 15.63 37.73
N THR A 200 21.80 15.79 36.95
CA THR A 200 21.92 16.17 35.53
C THR A 200 21.83 17.67 35.30
N GLY A 201 21.44 18.44 36.33
CA GLY A 201 21.18 19.88 36.23
C GLY A 201 19.92 20.24 35.41
N VAL A 202 19.14 19.24 34.97
CA VAL A 202 17.91 19.46 34.21
C VAL A 202 16.75 19.74 35.15
N LYS A 203 16.15 20.93 35.06
CA LYS A 203 15.00 21.29 35.90
C LYS A 203 13.81 20.36 35.64
N ARG A 204 13.11 19.94 36.69
CA ARG A 204 11.93 19.07 36.66
C ARG A 204 10.90 19.42 35.59
N HIS A 205 10.52 20.70 35.50
CA HIS A 205 9.51 21.13 34.52
C HIS A 205 10.00 20.95 33.08
N VAL A 206 11.29 21.11 32.82
CA VAL A 206 11.92 20.92 31.51
C VAL A 206 11.91 19.44 31.14
N LEU A 207 12.27 18.56 32.08
CA LEU A 207 12.20 17.10 31.90
C LEU A 207 10.77 16.64 31.60
N LYS A 208 9.77 17.14 32.35
CA LYS A 208 8.36 16.80 32.13
C LYS A 208 7.88 17.18 30.72
N VAL A 209 8.21 18.39 30.26
CA VAL A 209 7.88 18.87 28.91
C VAL A 209 8.62 18.05 27.85
N TRP A 210 9.89 17.72 28.08
CA TRP A 210 10.67 16.89 27.19
C TRP A 210 10.08 15.47 27.04
N MET A 211 9.73 14.81 28.15
CA MET A 211 9.10 13.49 28.12
C MET A 211 7.77 13.52 27.35
N HIS A 212 6.95 14.55 27.54
CA HIS A 212 5.69 14.70 26.82
C HIS A 212 5.90 14.83 25.30
N ASN A 213 6.85 15.68 24.89
CA ASN A 213 7.12 15.93 23.47
C ASN A 213 7.75 14.74 22.75
N ASN A 214 8.47 13.86 23.46
CA ASN A 214 9.20 12.75 22.86
C ASN A 214 8.52 11.37 23.02
N LYS A 215 7.40 11.30 23.77
CA LYS A 215 6.64 10.06 24.04
C LYS A 215 6.21 9.32 22.76
N HIS A 216 5.88 10.05 21.69
CA HIS A 216 5.39 9.47 20.42
C HIS A 216 6.45 9.38 19.33
N THR A 217 7.55 10.12 19.45
CA THR A 217 8.69 10.08 18.52
C THR A 217 9.39 8.71 18.53
N LEU A 218 9.31 7.98 19.65
CA LEU A 218 9.92 6.66 19.79
C LEU A 218 9.03 5.49 19.33
N VAL A 219 7.73 5.66 19.12
CA VAL A 219 6.94 4.64 18.39
C VAL A 219 7.42 4.57 16.94
N VAL A 220 7.77 5.73 16.36
CA VAL A 220 8.37 5.85 15.03
C VAL A 220 9.80 5.32 15.02
N ILE A 221 10.60 5.55 16.06
CA ILE A 221 11.97 5.01 16.14
C ILE A 221 11.98 3.52 16.47
N LEU A 222 11.04 2.98 17.26
CA LEU A 222 10.84 1.54 17.43
C LEU A 222 10.34 0.88 16.15
N LEU A 223 9.47 1.55 15.37
CA LEU A 223 9.13 1.16 14.00
C LEU A 223 10.35 1.22 13.08
N CYS A 224 11.25 2.20 13.23
CA CYS A 224 12.51 2.26 12.50
C CYS A 224 13.55 1.22 12.98
N PHE A 225 13.53 0.81 14.25
CA PHE A 225 14.37 -0.28 14.77
C PHE A 225 13.81 -1.65 14.37
N LEU A 226 12.49 -1.80 14.33
CA LEU A 226 11.82 -2.92 13.65
C LEU A 226 12.16 -2.90 12.15
N HIS A 227 12.14 -1.74 11.51
CA HIS A 227 12.56 -1.57 10.11
C HIS A 227 14.04 -1.88 9.92
N ARG A 228 14.92 -1.65 10.90
CA ARG A 228 16.34 -2.01 10.84
C ARG A 228 16.55 -3.52 11.03
N LYS A 229 15.83 -4.15 11.96
CA LYS A 229 15.79 -5.62 12.11
C LYS A 229 15.09 -6.34 10.94
N LEU A 230 14.10 -5.71 10.31
CA LEU A 230 13.43 -6.21 9.10
C LEU A 230 14.28 -5.95 7.85
N SER A 231 14.98 -4.81 7.77
CA SER A 231 15.93 -4.49 6.70
C SER A 231 17.16 -5.40 6.71
N GLU A 232 17.58 -5.93 7.86
CA GLU A 232 18.61 -6.98 7.94
C GLU A 232 18.10 -8.35 7.48
N LYS A 233 16.77 -8.55 7.41
CA LYS A 233 16.10 -9.80 6.96
C LYS A 233 15.50 -9.72 5.56
N LEU A 234 15.29 -8.53 5.01
CA LEU A 234 14.68 -8.30 3.69
C LEU A 234 15.79 -8.02 2.68
N VAL A 235 16.01 -8.94 1.75
CA VAL A 235 16.85 -8.68 0.57
C VAL A 235 16.00 -7.87 -0.41
N THR A 236 16.21 -6.56 -0.44
CA THR A 236 15.62 -5.69 -1.46
C THR A 236 16.23 -6.01 -2.82
N THR A 237 15.39 -6.27 -3.82
CA THR A 237 15.80 -6.49 -5.22
C THR A 237 16.12 -5.15 -5.89
N THR A 238 16.91 -4.31 -5.22
CA THR A 238 17.40 -3.04 -5.76
C THR A 238 18.89 -3.21 -6.03
N THR A 239 19.21 -3.37 -7.32
CA THR A 239 20.46 -3.03 -7.98
C THR A 239 21.61 -2.65 -7.03
N TYR A 240 22.55 -3.58 -6.82
CA TYR A 240 23.85 -3.25 -6.20
C TYR A 240 24.56 -2.20 -7.07
N ILE A 241 24.65 -0.97 -6.59
CA ILE A 241 25.41 0.12 -7.22
C ILE A 241 26.72 0.33 -6.45
N HIS A 242 27.82 0.04 -7.17
CA HIS A 242 29.20 0.53 -7.06
C HIS A 242 30.08 0.22 -5.85
N GLY A 243 31.24 -0.39 -6.18
CA GLY A 243 32.44 -0.48 -5.36
C GLY A 243 33.58 -1.21 -6.08
N ASN A 244 34.17 -0.55 -7.09
CA ASN A 244 35.47 -0.79 -7.73
C ASN A 244 36.13 -2.18 -7.59
N TRP A 245 36.07 -2.99 -8.65
CA TRP A 245 37.12 -3.96 -8.97
C TRP A 245 37.28 -4.10 -10.50
N THR A 246 38.38 -3.55 -11.02
CA THR A 246 38.87 -3.79 -12.38
C THR A 246 39.33 -5.25 -12.52
N PRO A 247 38.88 -6.02 -13.53
CA PRO A 247 39.47 -7.31 -13.82
C PRO A 247 40.75 -7.11 -14.64
N VAL A 248 41.83 -7.71 -14.14
CA VAL A 248 43.07 -7.98 -14.87
C VAL A 248 42.78 -8.98 -16.01
N SER A 249 43.59 -8.83 -17.06
CA SER A 249 43.49 -9.28 -18.45
C SER A 249 43.50 -10.79 -18.75
N GLU A 250 43.05 -11.06 -19.99
CA GLU A 250 43.55 -12.00 -21.02
C GLU A 250 43.80 -13.48 -20.64
N ASP A 251 42.87 -14.35 -21.05
CA ASP A 251 43.11 -15.37 -22.09
C ASP A 251 41.91 -16.34 -22.19
N PHE A 252 41.08 -16.17 -23.23
CA PHE A 252 40.24 -17.25 -23.74
C PHE A 252 40.14 -17.12 -25.26
N ALA A 253 41.05 -17.82 -25.94
CA ALA A 253 41.02 -18.03 -27.37
C ALA A 253 40.05 -19.19 -27.72
N GLY A 254 39.24 -19.01 -28.76
CA GLY A 254 38.42 -20.06 -29.38
C GLY A 254 36.93 -19.73 -29.43
N GLY A 255 36.53 -18.93 -30.42
CA GLY A 255 35.22 -18.32 -30.53
C GLY A 255 34.04 -19.24 -30.89
N TYR A 256 32.85 -18.75 -30.56
CA TYR A 256 31.59 -19.09 -31.22
C TYR A 256 31.19 -17.92 -32.15
N PRO A 257 30.67 -18.17 -33.36
CA PRO A 257 30.22 -17.11 -34.25
C PRO A 257 28.87 -16.59 -33.76
N SER A 258 28.78 -15.31 -33.41
CA SER A 258 27.53 -14.66 -33.02
C SER A 258 27.49 -13.21 -33.44
N ASP A 259 27.45 -12.97 -34.75
CA ASP A 259 26.94 -11.73 -35.33
C ASP A 259 25.54 -12.00 -35.90
N GLU A 260 24.57 -12.19 -35.00
CA GLU A 260 23.20 -11.72 -35.25
C GLU A 260 22.78 -10.93 -34.01
N GLU A 261 22.54 -9.63 -34.23
CA GLU A 261 22.24 -8.61 -33.23
C GLU A 261 21.12 -9.02 -32.27
N TRP A 262 21.51 -9.44 -31.07
CA TRP A 262 20.59 -9.52 -29.94
C TRP A 262 20.53 -8.15 -29.24
N HIS A 263 19.58 -7.31 -29.62
CA HIS A 263 19.25 -6.06 -28.94
C HIS A 263 18.29 -6.27 -27.75
N GLY A 264 18.69 -7.10 -26.79
CA GLY A 264 17.91 -7.33 -25.58
C GLY A 264 18.39 -6.51 -24.38
N TYR A 265 17.43 -5.98 -23.63
CA TYR A 265 17.57 -5.13 -22.45
C TYR A 265 18.10 -5.87 -21.20
N ILE A 266 19.29 -6.49 -21.26
CA ILE A 266 19.94 -6.96 -20.03
C ILE A 266 20.82 -5.83 -19.50
N ASN A 267 20.48 -5.32 -18.32
CA ASN A 267 21.25 -4.26 -17.66
C ASN A 267 22.63 -4.82 -17.28
N ASN A 268 23.70 -4.04 -17.44
CA ASN A 268 25.06 -4.46 -17.09
C ASN A 268 25.20 -4.91 -15.62
N ASN A 269 24.27 -4.50 -14.74
CA ASN A 269 24.21 -4.94 -13.34
C ASN A 269 23.71 -6.40 -13.15
N ASP A 270 23.04 -7.00 -14.14
CA ASP A 270 22.58 -8.40 -14.10
C ASP A 270 23.70 -9.40 -14.38
N ARG A 271 24.87 -8.94 -14.86
CA ARG A 271 26.06 -9.78 -15.06
C ARG A 271 26.68 -10.28 -13.75
N VAL A 272 26.46 -9.58 -12.64
CA VAL A 272 26.89 -10.02 -11.30
C VAL A 272 26.05 -11.22 -10.84
N LEU A 273 24.74 -11.18 -11.09
CA LEU A 273 23.84 -12.32 -10.90
C LEU A 273 24.28 -13.51 -11.78
N LEU A 274 24.57 -13.30 -13.07
CA LEU A 274 25.06 -14.37 -13.97
C LEU A 274 26.36 -15.06 -13.47
N LYS A 275 27.27 -14.34 -12.79
CA LYS A 275 28.47 -14.93 -12.18
C LYS A 275 28.17 -15.82 -10.96
N VAL A 276 27.16 -15.47 -10.15
CA VAL A 276 26.68 -16.31 -9.04
C VAL A 276 25.94 -17.54 -9.59
N ILE A 277 25.21 -17.37 -10.68
CA ILE A 277 24.39 -18.38 -11.35
C ILE A 277 25.23 -19.50 -11.98
N HIS A 278 26.46 -19.22 -12.38
CA HIS A 278 27.42 -20.22 -12.86
C HIS A 278 27.77 -21.32 -11.84
N PHE A 279 27.46 -21.13 -10.54
CA PHE A 279 27.63 -22.14 -9.48
C PHE A 279 26.41 -23.06 -9.28
N SER A 280 25.26 -22.74 -9.87
CA SER A 280 24.03 -23.53 -9.80
C SER A 280 23.92 -24.42 -11.04
N SER A 281 24.07 -25.75 -10.89
CA SER A 281 23.91 -26.72 -11.99
C SER A 281 22.51 -26.62 -12.64
N PRO A 282 22.40 -26.35 -13.96
CA PRO A 282 21.14 -26.07 -14.66
C PRO A 282 20.42 -27.35 -15.13
N THR A 283 20.16 -28.29 -14.22
CA THR A 283 19.74 -29.64 -14.64
C THR A 283 18.23 -29.82 -14.82
N SER A 284 17.35 -29.20 -14.01
CA SER A 284 15.88 -29.32 -14.18
C SER A 284 15.03 -28.46 -13.23
N ALA A 285 13.90 -27.96 -13.71
CA ALA A 285 12.93 -27.20 -12.92
C ALA A 285 11.51 -27.79 -13.01
N GLY A 286 10.83 -27.90 -11.87
CA GLY A 286 9.41 -28.22 -11.75
C GLY A 286 8.62 -26.98 -11.35
N ALA A 287 7.51 -26.71 -12.03
CA ALA A 287 6.54 -25.68 -11.63
C ALA A 287 5.20 -26.34 -11.31
N GLU A 288 4.57 -25.91 -10.22
CA GLU A 288 3.31 -26.49 -9.77
C GLU A 288 2.29 -25.43 -9.34
N CYS A 289 1.04 -25.70 -9.67
CA CYS A 289 -0.11 -24.87 -9.39
C CYS A 289 -1.07 -25.60 -8.45
N ILE A 290 -1.23 -25.13 -7.21
CA ILE A 290 -2.04 -25.86 -6.22
C ILE A 290 -3.40 -25.21 -6.01
N ASP A 291 -3.49 -23.90 -6.13
CA ASP A 291 -4.59 -23.22 -5.48
C ASP A 291 -5.83 -23.11 -6.41
N PRO A 292 -6.94 -23.82 -6.07
CA PRO A 292 -8.18 -23.82 -6.85
C PRO A 292 -8.87 -22.45 -6.86
N ASP A 293 -8.46 -21.59 -5.92
CA ASP A 293 -8.72 -20.18 -5.65
C ASP A 293 -8.94 -19.24 -6.85
N CYS A 294 -8.23 -19.50 -7.94
CA CYS A 294 -7.81 -18.44 -8.84
C CYS A 294 -7.13 -19.00 -10.08
N THR A 295 -7.44 -18.43 -11.24
CA THR A 295 -7.05 -19.01 -12.51
C THR A 295 -6.11 -18.09 -13.33
N TRP A 296 -5.34 -17.21 -12.69
CA TRP A 296 -4.33 -16.38 -13.41
C TRP A 296 -2.93 -16.98 -13.44
N LEU A 297 -2.81 -18.24 -13.03
CA LEU A 297 -1.57 -19.01 -12.95
C LEU A 297 -0.84 -19.14 -14.29
N ASN A 298 -1.57 -19.03 -15.40
CA ASN A 298 -1.00 -19.12 -16.74
C ASN A 298 0.04 -18.03 -17.02
N ASN A 299 -0.13 -16.82 -16.50
CA ASN A 299 0.83 -15.74 -16.70
C ASN A 299 2.15 -16.06 -16.00
N GLU A 300 2.10 -16.49 -14.75
CA GLU A 300 3.26 -16.88 -13.94
C GLU A 300 3.97 -18.08 -14.52
N VAL A 301 3.25 -19.17 -14.82
CA VAL A 301 3.84 -20.39 -15.41
C VAL A 301 4.56 -20.04 -16.70
N ARG A 302 3.94 -19.22 -17.56
CA ARG A 302 4.56 -18.76 -18.80
C ARG A 302 5.88 -18.03 -18.54
N GLN A 303 5.91 -17.14 -17.56
CA GLN A 303 7.07 -16.27 -17.34
C GLN A 303 8.20 -17.00 -16.61
N ILE A 304 7.87 -17.93 -15.72
CA ILE A 304 8.84 -18.87 -15.13
C ILE A 304 9.48 -19.69 -16.25
N VAL A 305 8.69 -20.33 -17.13
CA VAL A 305 9.21 -21.17 -18.22
C VAL A 305 10.10 -20.38 -19.18
N ILE A 306 9.67 -19.20 -19.62
CA ILE A 306 10.47 -18.35 -20.51
C ILE A 306 11.79 -17.95 -19.85
N THR A 307 11.76 -17.56 -18.57
CA THR A 307 12.97 -17.13 -17.86
C THR A 307 13.92 -18.30 -17.64
N LEU A 308 13.42 -19.48 -17.30
CA LEU A 308 14.21 -20.71 -17.17
C LEU A 308 14.91 -21.08 -18.49
N GLU A 309 14.22 -20.99 -19.64
CA GLU A 309 14.84 -21.22 -20.95
C GLU A 309 15.94 -20.19 -21.26
N ILE A 310 15.75 -18.91 -20.90
CA ILE A 310 16.79 -17.86 -21.04
C ILE A 310 18.04 -18.21 -20.23
N TYR A 311 17.87 -18.79 -19.05
CA TYR A 311 18.97 -19.31 -18.23
C TYR A 311 19.58 -20.62 -18.75
N GLY A 312 19.07 -21.18 -19.86
CA GLY A 312 19.60 -22.38 -20.49
C GLY A 312 19.12 -23.69 -19.83
N VAL A 313 18.06 -23.67 -19.03
CA VAL A 313 17.47 -24.89 -18.44
C VAL A 313 16.85 -25.73 -19.55
N LYS A 314 17.31 -26.99 -19.68
CA LYS A 314 16.89 -27.87 -20.78
C LYS A 314 15.67 -28.74 -20.46
N LYS A 315 15.46 -29.07 -19.18
CA LYS A 315 14.35 -29.91 -18.72
C LYS A 315 13.44 -29.10 -17.79
N ILE A 316 12.32 -28.63 -18.33
CA ILE A 316 11.31 -27.91 -17.57
C ILE A 316 10.04 -28.75 -17.59
N VAL A 317 9.49 -29.04 -16.41
CA VAL A 317 8.29 -29.85 -16.27
C VAL A 317 7.23 -29.11 -15.44
N GLY A 318 5.98 -29.31 -15.80
CA GLY A 318 4.81 -28.88 -15.05
C GLY A 318 4.24 -30.06 -14.27
N ILE A 319 4.01 -29.86 -12.98
CA ILE A 319 3.42 -30.86 -12.10
C ILE A 319 1.90 -30.67 -12.11
N PRO A 320 1.12 -31.64 -12.63
CA PRO A 320 -0.31 -31.46 -12.78
C PRO A 320 -1.08 -31.49 -11.45
N PHE A 321 -2.13 -30.68 -11.36
CA PHE A 321 -3.09 -30.68 -10.27
C PHE A 321 -2.49 -30.52 -8.88
N GLY A 322 -1.54 -29.59 -8.71
CA GLY A 322 -0.98 -29.30 -7.40
C GLY A 322 -0.26 -30.51 -6.79
N TYR A 323 -0.24 -30.59 -5.45
CA TYR A 323 0.65 -31.51 -4.75
C TYR A 323 0.31 -32.98 -5.05
N ARG A 324 -0.93 -33.24 -5.46
CA ARG A 324 -1.38 -34.54 -5.95
C ARG A 324 -0.53 -35.06 -7.11
N GLY A 325 -0.03 -34.18 -7.98
CA GLY A 325 0.80 -34.55 -9.13
C GLY A 325 2.15 -35.19 -8.78
N PHE A 326 2.59 -35.11 -7.51
CA PHE A 326 3.76 -35.85 -7.05
C PHE A 326 3.49 -37.34 -6.83
N SER A 327 2.30 -37.70 -6.34
CA SER A 327 2.00 -39.08 -5.92
C SER A 327 1.19 -39.89 -6.91
N ASP A 328 0.36 -39.22 -7.71
CA ASP A 328 -0.59 -39.90 -8.59
C ASP A 328 0.11 -40.45 -9.83
N ASN A 329 0.17 -41.78 -9.95
CA ASN A 329 0.85 -42.46 -11.06
C ASN A 329 0.10 -42.26 -12.39
N ASP A 330 -1.19 -41.90 -12.37
CA ASP A 330 -1.97 -41.62 -13.57
C ASP A 330 -1.70 -40.19 -14.10
N LEU A 331 -1.06 -39.34 -13.30
CA LEU A 331 -0.68 -37.98 -13.66
C LEU A 331 0.79 -37.93 -14.11
N SER A 332 1.00 -37.88 -15.43
CA SER A 332 2.32 -37.68 -16.00
C SER A 332 2.74 -36.21 -16.00
N GLU A 333 4.04 -35.96 -15.78
CA GLU A 333 4.60 -34.61 -15.86
C GLU A 333 4.42 -34.02 -17.25
N MET A 334 4.01 -32.75 -17.30
CA MET A 334 3.84 -32.04 -18.57
C MET A 334 5.16 -31.39 -18.98
N PRO A 335 5.77 -31.74 -20.13
CA PRO A 335 6.94 -31.02 -20.63
C PRO A 335 6.56 -29.56 -20.95
N LEU A 336 7.27 -28.61 -20.36
CA LEU A 336 7.06 -27.18 -20.58
C LEU A 336 8.18 -26.62 -21.46
N SER A 337 7.79 -25.73 -22.37
CA SER A 337 8.70 -24.95 -23.21
C SER A 337 8.02 -23.65 -23.59
N ARG A 338 8.78 -22.67 -24.08
CA ARG A 338 8.24 -21.40 -24.60
C ARG A 338 7.14 -21.63 -25.65
N LYS A 339 7.24 -22.70 -26.45
CA LYS A 339 6.21 -23.07 -27.42
C LYS A 339 4.91 -23.49 -26.74
N VAL A 340 4.99 -24.31 -25.70
CA VAL A 340 3.82 -24.79 -24.93
C VAL A 340 3.13 -23.63 -24.21
N VAL A 341 3.91 -22.72 -23.61
CA VAL A 341 3.35 -21.61 -22.81
C VAL A 341 3.06 -20.32 -23.60
N GLN A 342 3.27 -20.32 -24.92
CA GLN A 342 3.26 -19.09 -25.74
C GLN A 342 2.01 -18.23 -25.50
N ASN A 343 0.83 -18.86 -25.51
CA ASN A 343 -0.48 -18.20 -25.50
C ASN A 343 -1.32 -18.49 -24.26
N ILE A 344 -0.80 -19.20 -23.25
CA ILE A 344 -1.64 -19.60 -22.10
C ILE A 344 -2.14 -18.41 -21.29
N HIS A 345 -1.39 -17.30 -21.27
CA HIS A 345 -1.75 -16.03 -20.62
C HIS A 345 -3.02 -15.37 -21.21
N LEU A 346 -3.48 -15.79 -22.40
CA LEU A 346 -4.72 -15.29 -23.00
C LEU A 346 -5.97 -15.92 -22.39
N SER A 347 -5.80 -16.99 -21.61
CA SER A 347 -6.87 -17.71 -20.94
C SER A 347 -6.74 -17.55 -19.43
N GLY A 348 -7.87 -17.33 -18.77
CA GLY A 348 -8.00 -17.76 -17.38
C GLY A 348 -7.83 -19.28 -17.31
N GLY A 349 -7.40 -19.78 -16.18
CA GLY A 349 -7.06 -21.18 -15.95
C GLY A 349 -5.72 -21.39 -15.27
N SER A 350 -5.48 -22.65 -14.94
CA SER A 350 -4.12 -23.16 -14.86
C SER A 350 -3.99 -24.22 -15.94
N LEU A 351 -3.03 -24.07 -16.86
CA LEU A 351 -2.64 -25.12 -17.80
C LEU A 351 -2.33 -26.43 -17.06
N LEU A 352 -1.73 -26.32 -15.88
CA LEU A 352 -1.34 -27.47 -15.05
C LEU A 352 -2.51 -28.03 -14.23
N GLY A 353 -3.67 -27.37 -14.22
CA GLY A 353 -4.71 -27.66 -13.23
C GLY A 353 -4.31 -27.24 -11.82
N VAL A 354 -5.19 -27.53 -10.86
CA VAL A 354 -5.09 -27.15 -9.44
C VAL A 354 -5.81 -28.20 -8.60
N SER A 355 -5.38 -28.45 -7.35
CA SER A 355 -6.09 -29.32 -6.43
C SER A 355 -5.81 -29.00 -4.96
N ARG A 356 -6.75 -29.38 -4.08
CA ARG A 356 -6.58 -29.28 -2.63
C ARG A 356 -5.99 -30.56 -2.06
N GLY A 357 -5.12 -30.39 -1.05
CA GLY A 357 -4.44 -31.49 -0.38
C GLY A 357 -3.32 -32.10 -1.23
N GLY A 358 -2.72 -33.18 -0.74
CA GLY A 358 -1.59 -33.81 -1.38
C GLY A 358 -1.01 -34.96 -0.55
N PRO A 359 -0.01 -35.66 -1.08
CA PRO A 359 0.73 -36.69 -0.36
C PRO A 359 1.58 -36.09 0.77
N SER A 360 2.26 -36.95 1.53
CA SER A 360 3.14 -36.48 2.59
C SER A 360 4.34 -35.71 2.03
N VAL A 361 4.92 -34.81 2.83
CA VAL A 361 6.11 -34.04 2.43
C VAL A 361 7.28 -34.96 2.10
N SER A 362 7.44 -36.08 2.80
CA SER A 362 8.47 -37.08 2.50
C SER A 362 8.30 -37.63 1.09
N ASP A 363 7.09 -38.08 0.76
CA ASP A 363 6.79 -38.69 -0.54
C ASP A 363 7.02 -37.69 -1.68
N MET A 364 6.64 -36.42 -1.49
CA MET A 364 6.90 -35.38 -2.48
C MET A 364 8.42 -35.21 -2.72
N VAL A 365 9.21 -35.18 -1.65
CA VAL A 365 10.67 -35.04 -1.77
C VAL A 365 11.33 -36.27 -2.37
N ASP A 366 10.84 -37.48 -2.06
CA ASP A 366 11.29 -38.74 -2.69
C ASP A 366 11.06 -38.68 -4.21
N ARG A 367 9.87 -38.25 -4.63
CA ARG A 367 9.50 -38.08 -6.05
C ARG A 367 10.32 -36.99 -6.74
N MET A 368 10.63 -35.90 -6.05
CA MET A 368 11.51 -34.85 -6.59
C MET A 368 12.92 -35.39 -6.85
N GLU A 369 13.46 -36.20 -5.94
CA GLU A 369 14.78 -36.82 -6.07
C GLU A 369 14.80 -37.85 -7.21
N GLU A 370 13.82 -38.76 -7.27
CA GLU A 370 13.67 -39.75 -8.35
C GLU A 370 13.66 -39.11 -9.74
N LYS A 371 12.99 -37.96 -9.88
CA LYS A 371 12.85 -37.24 -11.15
C LYS A 371 13.98 -36.24 -11.41
N GLY A 372 14.85 -36.06 -10.42
CA GLY A 372 16.03 -35.20 -10.45
C GLY A 372 15.70 -33.71 -10.47
N ILE A 373 14.59 -33.27 -9.86
CA ILE A 373 14.14 -31.86 -9.80
C ILE A 373 15.04 -31.05 -8.86
N ASN A 374 15.69 -30.00 -9.35
CA ASN A 374 16.60 -29.14 -8.56
C ASN A 374 16.06 -27.72 -8.31
N MET A 375 15.00 -27.31 -9.00
CA MET A 375 14.26 -26.08 -8.70
C MET A 375 12.76 -26.39 -8.68
N LEU A 376 12.08 -26.06 -7.58
CA LEU A 376 10.64 -26.20 -7.43
C LEU A 376 10.01 -24.81 -7.24
N PHE A 377 9.13 -24.44 -8.16
CA PHE A 377 8.32 -23.22 -8.06
C PHE A 377 6.89 -23.58 -7.65
N VAL A 378 6.46 -23.08 -6.50
CA VAL A 378 5.18 -23.43 -5.89
C VAL A 378 4.24 -22.22 -5.93
N LEU A 379 3.16 -22.29 -6.71
CA LEU A 379 2.23 -21.19 -6.92
C LEU A 379 0.93 -21.43 -6.11
N GLY A 380 0.63 -20.54 -5.17
CA GLY A 380 -0.60 -20.63 -4.36
C GLY A 380 -0.67 -19.66 -3.18
N GLY A 381 -1.73 -19.77 -2.37
CA GLY A 381 -1.92 -18.94 -1.17
C GLY A 381 -1.15 -19.43 0.07
N ASN A 382 -1.66 -19.08 1.25
CA ASN A 382 -1.03 -19.36 2.54
C ASN A 382 -0.75 -20.85 2.79
N GLY A 383 -1.74 -21.74 2.58
CA GLY A 383 -1.57 -23.18 2.77
C GLY A 383 -0.54 -23.80 1.82
N THR A 384 -0.51 -23.33 0.57
CA THR A 384 0.49 -23.73 -0.43
C THR A 384 1.90 -23.27 -0.03
N HIS A 385 2.05 -22.05 0.46
CA HIS A 385 3.33 -21.56 0.96
C HIS A 385 3.78 -22.36 2.20
N ALA A 386 2.86 -22.76 3.08
CA ALA A 386 3.18 -23.65 4.20
C ALA A 386 3.74 -25.00 3.71
N GLY A 387 3.13 -25.59 2.68
CA GLY A 387 3.63 -26.80 2.01
C GLY A 387 5.02 -26.59 1.40
N ALA A 388 5.25 -25.47 0.70
CA ALA A 388 6.54 -25.14 0.11
C ALA A 388 7.64 -25.01 1.17
N ASN A 389 7.34 -24.38 2.31
CA ASN A 389 8.26 -24.29 3.44
C ASN A 389 8.55 -25.67 4.06
N ALA A 390 7.54 -26.54 4.15
CA ALA A 390 7.73 -27.90 4.65
C ALA A 390 8.64 -28.73 3.71
N ILE A 391 8.43 -28.65 2.39
CA ILE A 391 9.29 -29.27 1.38
C ILE A 391 10.72 -28.72 1.48
N HIS A 392 10.88 -27.40 1.56
CA HIS A 392 12.19 -26.76 1.76
C HIS A 392 12.94 -27.32 2.97
N ASN A 393 12.26 -27.44 4.12
CA ASN A 393 12.85 -27.95 5.35
C ASN A 393 13.25 -29.42 5.23
N GLU A 394 12.45 -30.25 4.57
CA GLU A 394 12.76 -31.66 4.34
C GLU A 394 13.94 -31.82 3.35
N CYS A 395 13.99 -31.04 2.26
CA CYS A 395 15.15 -30.99 1.36
C CYS A 395 16.43 -30.59 2.11
N ARG A 396 16.35 -29.57 2.97
CA ARG A 396 17.48 -29.10 3.80
C ARG A 396 17.94 -30.17 4.79
N LYS A 397 17.01 -30.86 5.44
CA LYS A 397 17.30 -31.98 6.36
C LYS A 397 18.02 -33.12 5.65
N ARG A 398 17.64 -33.42 4.40
CA ARG A 398 18.27 -34.43 3.53
C ARG A 398 19.51 -33.93 2.79
N ARG A 399 19.87 -32.65 2.92
CA ARG A 399 20.98 -31.98 2.22
C ARG A 399 20.87 -32.06 0.69
N LEU A 400 19.64 -32.05 0.18
CA LEU A 400 19.38 -32.02 -1.26
C LEU A 400 19.70 -30.63 -1.82
N LYS A 401 20.27 -30.60 -3.02
CA LYS A 401 20.59 -29.35 -3.73
C LYS A 401 19.37 -28.87 -4.52
N VAL A 402 18.31 -28.52 -3.79
CA VAL A 402 17.03 -28.09 -4.36
C VAL A 402 16.65 -26.70 -3.87
N ALA A 403 16.38 -25.80 -4.82
CA ALA A 403 15.77 -24.51 -4.53
C ALA A 403 14.24 -24.66 -4.52
N VAL A 404 13.59 -24.22 -3.43
CA VAL A 404 12.12 -24.20 -3.32
C VAL A 404 11.69 -22.75 -3.18
N VAL A 405 10.95 -22.25 -4.17
CA VAL A 405 10.52 -20.86 -4.25
C VAL A 405 9.00 -20.79 -4.34
N GLY A 406 8.38 -20.09 -3.40
CA GLY A 406 6.96 -19.76 -3.45
C GLY A 406 6.69 -18.57 -4.36
N VAL A 407 5.51 -18.57 -4.99
CA VAL A 407 4.99 -17.41 -5.74
C VAL A 407 3.57 -17.11 -5.22
N PRO A 408 3.33 -15.92 -4.64
CA PRO A 408 2.16 -15.63 -3.82
C PRO A 408 0.90 -15.46 -4.66
N LYS A 409 0.06 -16.50 -4.75
CA LYS A 409 -1.22 -16.43 -5.43
C LYS A 409 -2.37 -16.40 -4.42
N THR A 410 -2.92 -15.23 -4.17
CA THR A 410 -4.20 -15.04 -3.47
C THR A 410 -4.91 -13.85 -4.07
N ILE A 411 -6.21 -13.98 -4.29
CA ILE A 411 -7.03 -12.87 -4.80
C ILE A 411 -7.48 -11.97 -3.66
N ASP A 412 -7.50 -12.48 -2.43
CA ASP A 412 -7.96 -11.76 -1.24
C ASP A 412 -6.94 -10.71 -0.77
N ASN A 413 -5.72 -10.71 -1.35
CA ASN A 413 -4.61 -9.83 -0.95
C ASN A 413 -4.25 -9.96 0.54
N ASP A 414 -4.28 -11.20 1.03
CA ASP A 414 -4.18 -11.55 2.45
C ASP A 414 -2.81 -12.14 2.84
N ILE A 415 -1.77 -12.00 2.00
CA ILE A 415 -0.39 -12.38 2.37
C ILE A 415 0.28 -11.22 3.12
N LEU A 416 0.86 -11.54 4.28
CA LEU A 416 1.47 -10.55 5.16
C LEU A 416 2.70 -9.90 4.52
N LEU A 417 2.96 -8.64 4.88
CA LEU A 417 4.10 -7.82 4.41
C LEU A 417 4.07 -7.44 2.92
N MET A 418 3.18 -8.02 2.11
CA MET A 418 3.03 -7.67 0.70
C MET A 418 1.98 -6.56 0.53
N ASP A 419 2.30 -5.55 -0.28
CA ASP A 419 1.38 -4.47 -0.63
C ASP A 419 0.20 -5.00 -1.46
N LYS A 420 0.51 -5.90 -2.39
CA LYS A 420 -0.41 -6.46 -3.38
C LYS A 420 0.05 -7.86 -3.81
N THR A 421 -0.90 -8.77 -3.95
CA THR A 421 -0.74 -10.08 -4.61
C THR A 421 -1.38 -10.05 -5.99
N PHE A 422 -0.86 -10.86 -6.91
CA PHE A 422 -1.40 -10.88 -8.27
C PHE A 422 -2.78 -11.51 -8.31
N GLY A 423 -3.63 -10.97 -9.17
CA GLY A 423 -5.04 -11.31 -9.29
C GLY A 423 -5.97 -10.42 -8.49
N PHE A 424 -5.45 -9.66 -7.52
CA PHE A 424 -6.26 -8.77 -6.70
C PHE A 424 -6.93 -7.66 -7.53
N ASP A 425 -6.18 -6.99 -8.42
CA ASP A 425 -6.74 -5.90 -9.22
C ASP A 425 -7.81 -6.41 -10.19
N THR A 426 -7.56 -7.56 -10.81
CA THR A 426 -8.51 -8.24 -11.70
C THR A 426 -9.76 -8.65 -10.92
N ALA A 427 -9.61 -9.18 -9.71
CA ALA A 427 -10.74 -9.56 -8.87
C ALA A 427 -11.60 -8.35 -8.48
N VAL A 428 -10.98 -7.22 -8.15
CA VAL A 428 -11.67 -5.96 -7.87
C VAL A 428 -12.42 -5.45 -9.11
N GLU A 429 -11.82 -5.53 -10.30
CA GLU A 429 -12.45 -5.12 -11.55
C GLU A 429 -13.68 -5.97 -11.89
N GLU A 430 -13.59 -7.30 -11.78
CA GLU A 430 -14.75 -8.18 -12.03
C GLU A 430 -15.82 -8.04 -10.95
N ALA A 431 -15.43 -7.87 -9.68
CA ALA A 431 -16.35 -7.57 -8.59
C ALA A 431 -17.13 -6.27 -8.86
N GLN A 432 -16.45 -5.23 -9.37
CA GLN A 432 -17.08 -3.97 -9.75
C GLN A 432 -18.14 -4.18 -10.85
N ARG A 433 -17.89 -5.06 -11.83
CA ARG A 433 -18.89 -5.39 -12.87
C ARG A 433 -20.15 -6.02 -12.27
N ALA A 434 -19.99 -6.96 -11.32
CA ALA A 434 -21.12 -7.56 -10.62
C ALA A 434 -21.90 -6.56 -9.77
N ILE A 435 -21.19 -5.64 -9.09
CA ILE A 435 -21.81 -4.53 -8.34
C ILE A 435 -22.63 -3.64 -9.28
N ASN A 436 -22.09 -3.29 -10.44
CA ASN A 436 -22.80 -2.44 -11.41
C ASN A 436 -24.07 -3.13 -11.93
N SER A 437 -24.04 -4.44 -12.17
CA SER A 437 -25.24 -5.20 -12.52
C SER A 437 -26.29 -5.17 -11.40
N ALA A 438 -25.88 -5.40 -10.15
CA ALA A 438 -26.78 -5.33 -9.01
C ALA A 438 -27.39 -3.93 -8.82
N TYR A 439 -26.58 -2.88 -9.04
CA TYR A 439 -27.03 -1.50 -8.98
C TYR A 439 -28.11 -1.21 -10.03
N ILE A 440 -27.89 -1.60 -11.29
CA ILE A 440 -28.86 -1.41 -12.38
C ILE A 440 -30.17 -2.15 -12.07
N GLU A 441 -30.09 -3.40 -11.63
CA GLU A 441 -31.27 -4.18 -11.25
C GLU A 441 -32.03 -3.53 -10.08
N ALA A 442 -31.32 -3.13 -9.02
CA ALA A 442 -31.93 -2.51 -7.84
C ALA A 442 -32.60 -1.17 -8.17
N HIS A 443 -32.01 -0.36 -9.06
CA HIS A 443 -32.58 0.94 -9.45
C HIS A 443 -33.71 0.83 -10.47
N SER A 444 -33.77 -0.26 -11.22
CA SER A 444 -34.83 -0.49 -12.21
C SER A 444 -36.10 -1.08 -11.58
N ALA A 445 -35.99 -1.73 -10.43
CA ALA A 445 -37.11 -2.30 -9.70
C ALA A 445 -37.72 -1.32 -8.67
N TYR A 446 -39.04 -1.36 -8.50
CA TYR A 446 -39.71 -0.62 -7.43
C TYR A 446 -39.32 -1.18 -6.07
N HIS A 447 -38.68 -0.35 -5.23
CA HIS A 447 -38.07 -0.77 -3.96
C HIS A 447 -37.07 -1.93 -4.14
N GLY A 448 -36.18 -1.79 -5.13
CA GLY A 448 -35.20 -2.81 -5.46
C GLY A 448 -34.01 -2.85 -4.50
N ILE A 449 -33.60 -4.06 -4.12
CA ILE A 449 -32.42 -4.32 -3.29
C ILE A 449 -31.50 -5.29 -4.02
N GLY A 450 -30.27 -4.88 -4.30
CA GLY A 450 -29.23 -5.73 -4.87
C GLY A 450 -28.28 -6.22 -3.79
N VAL A 451 -28.17 -7.54 -3.60
CA VAL A 451 -27.18 -8.15 -2.69
C VAL A 451 -26.09 -8.82 -3.53
N VAL A 452 -24.84 -8.43 -3.32
CA VAL A 452 -23.67 -8.97 -4.01
C VAL A 452 -22.75 -9.62 -2.99
N LYS A 453 -22.60 -10.94 -3.06
CA LYS A 453 -21.56 -11.65 -2.31
C LYS A 453 -20.25 -11.55 -3.07
N LEU A 454 -19.16 -11.21 -2.39
CA LEU A 454 -17.82 -11.17 -2.97
C LEU A 454 -16.87 -12.11 -2.23
N MET A 455 -15.76 -12.41 -2.89
CA MET A 455 -14.62 -13.10 -2.31
C MET A 455 -14.07 -12.32 -1.10
N GLY A 456 -13.52 -13.05 -0.13
CA GLY A 456 -13.00 -12.48 1.11
C GLY A 456 -13.27 -13.38 2.29
N ARG A 457 -12.60 -14.54 2.32
CA ARG A 457 -12.79 -15.57 3.37
C ARG A 457 -12.35 -15.09 4.74
N SER A 458 -11.15 -14.51 4.78
CA SER A 458 -10.50 -14.07 6.02
C SER A 458 -10.27 -12.56 6.06
N SER A 459 -10.42 -11.88 4.92
CA SER A 459 -10.21 -10.43 4.82
C SER A 459 -11.16 -9.77 3.81
N GLY A 460 -11.48 -8.51 4.07
CA GLY A 460 -12.44 -7.72 3.29
C GLY A 460 -11.84 -6.87 2.15
N PHE A 461 -10.60 -7.11 1.72
CA PHE A 461 -9.93 -6.20 0.78
C PHE A 461 -10.66 -6.05 -0.55
N ILE A 462 -11.16 -7.15 -1.14
CA ILE A 462 -11.91 -7.11 -2.40
C ILE A 462 -13.20 -6.31 -2.21
N ALA A 463 -13.99 -6.63 -1.18
CA ALA A 463 -15.24 -5.93 -0.90
C ALA A 463 -15.04 -4.42 -0.68
N MET A 464 -14.06 -4.04 0.13
CA MET A 464 -13.71 -2.64 0.37
C MET A 464 -13.27 -1.91 -0.92
N HIS A 465 -12.38 -2.52 -1.71
CA HIS A 465 -11.87 -1.86 -2.92
C HIS A 465 -12.91 -1.82 -4.04
N ALA A 466 -13.71 -2.86 -4.22
CA ALA A 466 -14.77 -2.91 -5.21
C ALA A 466 -15.92 -1.93 -4.87
N ALA A 467 -16.27 -1.81 -3.58
CA ALA A 467 -17.23 -0.81 -3.11
C ALA A 467 -16.72 0.61 -3.41
N LEU A 468 -15.47 0.92 -3.04
CA LEU A 468 -14.89 2.23 -3.29
C LEU A 468 -14.70 2.54 -4.79
N ALA A 469 -14.32 1.55 -5.59
CA ALA A 469 -14.11 1.70 -7.02
C ALA A 469 -15.43 1.86 -7.79
N SER A 470 -16.51 1.19 -7.38
CA SER A 470 -17.83 1.33 -8.00
C SER A 470 -18.50 2.65 -7.65
N GLY A 471 -18.40 3.09 -6.38
CA GLY A 471 -19.17 4.21 -5.85
C GLY A 471 -20.69 3.97 -5.82
N GLN A 472 -21.12 2.71 -5.98
CA GLN A 472 -22.55 2.34 -6.08
C GLN A 472 -23.08 1.61 -4.84
N ILE A 473 -22.19 1.21 -3.93
CA ILE A 473 -22.54 0.44 -2.74
C ILE A 473 -23.06 1.36 -1.64
N ASP A 474 -24.22 1.01 -1.08
CA ASP A 474 -24.79 1.69 0.08
C ASP A 474 -24.36 1.02 1.39
N ILE A 475 -24.13 -0.30 1.39
CA ILE A 475 -23.70 -1.07 2.56
C ILE A 475 -22.58 -2.04 2.17
N CYS A 476 -21.40 -1.91 2.77
CA CYS A 476 -20.27 -2.83 2.63
C CYS A 476 -20.01 -3.56 3.95
N LEU A 477 -20.07 -4.90 3.92
CA LEU A 477 -19.87 -5.78 5.07
C LEU A 477 -18.62 -6.64 4.84
N ILE A 478 -17.70 -6.60 5.80
CA ILE A 478 -16.40 -7.29 5.74
C ILE A 478 -16.17 -8.15 7.00
N PRO A 479 -15.33 -9.19 6.95
CA PRO A 479 -15.09 -10.09 8.09
C PRO A 479 -14.50 -9.36 9.31
N GLU A 480 -13.76 -8.27 9.11
CA GLU A 480 -13.07 -7.54 10.17
C GLU A 480 -13.99 -6.63 11.00
N VAL A 481 -15.20 -6.34 10.54
CA VAL A 481 -16.13 -5.41 11.20
C VAL A 481 -17.41 -6.16 11.57
N PRO A 482 -17.67 -6.40 12.87
CA PRO A 482 -18.90 -7.05 13.30
C PRO A 482 -20.11 -6.15 13.04
N PHE A 483 -21.28 -6.76 12.87
CA PHE A 483 -22.53 -6.04 12.62
C PHE A 483 -23.72 -6.83 13.13
N HIS A 484 -24.83 -6.15 13.37
CA HIS A 484 -26.12 -6.77 13.63
C HIS A 484 -27.01 -6.71 12.38
N LEU A 485 -27.64 -7.82 12.00
CA LEU A 485 -28.66 -7.81 10.94
C LEU A 485 -29.95 -7.12 11.41
N HIS A 486 -30.40 -7.49 12.60
CA HIS A 486 -31.63 -7.03 13.23
C HIS A 486 -31.37 -5.95 14.28
N GLY A 487 -32.43 -5.34 14.81
CA GLY A 487 -32.35 -4.35 15.90
C GLY A 487 -32.39 -2.89 15.42
N PRO A 488 -32.33 -1.93 16.36
CA PRO A 488 -32.49 -0.50 16.07
C PRO A 488 -31.34 0.08 15.22
N HIS A 489 -30.14 -0.50 15.32
CA HIS A 489 -28.95 -0.11 14.57
C HIS A 489 -28.56 -1.15 13.51
N GLY A 490 -29.39 -2.17 13.28
CA GLY A 490 -29.04 -3.26 12.38
C GLY A 490 -29.13 -2.91 10.89
N VAL A 491 -28.48 -3.72 10.06
CA VAL A 491 -28.44 -3.60 8.60
C VAL A 491 -29.84 -3.51 7.99
N LEU A 492 -30.80 -4.32 8.45
CA LEU A 492 -32.17 -4.34 7.92
C LEU A 492 -32.93 -3.04 8.19
N ARG A 493 -32.68 -2.41 9.35
CA ARG A 493 -33.28 -1.11 9.69
C ARG A 493 -32.73 -0.01 8.78
N HIS A 494 -31.43 -0.04 8.49
CA HIS A 494 -30.82 0.91 7.58
C HIS A 494 -31.28 0.69 6.13
N LEU A 495 -31.44 -0.56 5.69
CA LEU A 495 -32.05 -0.87 4.39
C LEU A 495 -33.46 -0.29 4.27
N LYS A 496 -34.28 -0.36 5.33
CA LYS A 496 -35.60 0.29 5.35
C LYS A 496 -35.49 1.80 5.11
N TYR A 497 -34.55 2.46 5.80
CA TYR A 497 -34.29 3.89 5.62
C TYR A 497 -33.87 4.22 4.18
N LEU A 498 -33.01 3.41 3.56
CA LEU A 498 -32.60 3.58 2.17
C LEU A 498 -33.78 3.39 1.20
N ILE A 499 -34.63 2.39 1.41
CA ILE A 499 -35.84 2.22 0.60
C ILE A 499 -36.79 3.40 0.75
N GLU A 500 -36.99 3.94 1.95
CA GLU A 500 -37.86 5.11 2.19
C GLU A 500 -37.32 6.42 1.61
N THR A 501 -35.99 6.58 1.53
CA THR A 501 -35.35 7.85 1.13
C THR A 501 -34.81 7.86 -0.30
N LYS A 502 -34.29 6.73 -0.78
CA LYS A 502 -33.65 6.54 -2.09
C LYS A 502 -34.51 5.69 -3.04
N GLY A 503 -35.35 4.80 -2.51
CA GLY A 503 -36.18 3.89 -3.31
C GLY A 503 -35.47 2.63 -3.79
N SER A 504 -34.16 2.50 -3.55
CA SER A 504 -33.35 1.33 -3.88
C SER A 504 -32.13 1.25 -2.95
N ALA A 505 -31.49 0.08 -2.88
CA ALA A 505 -30.25 -0.11 -2.12
C ALA A 505 -29.34 -1.19 -2.72
N VAL A 506 -28.03 -1.05 -2.56
CA VAL A 506 -27.05 -2.09 -2.92
C VAL A 506 -26.17 -2.47 -1.74
N VAL A 507 -26.15 -3.77 -1.43
CA VAL A 507 -25.35 -4.39 -0.36
C VAL A 507 -24.23 -5.22 -0.98
N CYS A 508 -23.01 -4.97 -0.56
CA CYS A 508 -21.84 -5.78 -0.82
C CYS A 508 -21.43 -6.51 0.47
N VAL A 509 -21.28 -7.83 0.40
CA VAL A 509 -20.88 -8.66 1.55
C VAL A 509 -19.75 -9.59 1.16
N ALA A 510 -18.64 -9.56 1.89
CA ALA A 510 -17.59 -10.57 1.75
C ALA A 510 -18.07 -11.91 2.31
N GLU A 511 -17.70 -13.03 1.68
CA GLU A 511 -18.14 -14.36 2.09
C GLU A 511 -17.80 -14.71 3.55
N GLY A 512 -16.70 -14.18 4.09
CA GLY A 512 -16.30 -14.38 5.49
C GLY A 512 -17.02 -13.50 6.50
N ALA A 513 -17.86 -12.55 6.08
CA ALA A 513 -18.57 -11.65 6.97
C ALA A 513 -19.78 -12.35 7.60
N GLY A 514 -20.09 -12.07 8.87
CA GLY A 514 -21.31 -12.53 9.54
C GLY A 514 -21.44 -14.05 9.66
N GLN A 515 -20.33 -14.79 9.76
CA GLN A 515 -20.33 -16.26 9.83
C GLN A 515 -20.98 -16.81 11.12
N GLU A 516 -21.31 -15.95 12.08
CA GLU A 516 -22.13 -16.25 13.25
C GLU A 516 -23.62 -16.44 12.94
N PHE A 517 -24.13 -15.92 11.81
CA PHE A 517 -25.56 -16.01 11.46
C PHE A 517 -26.00 -17.33 10.84
N PRO A 518 -25.24 -17.96 9.92
CA PRO A 518 -25.65 -19.20 9.25
C PRO A 518 -25.71 -20.44 10.16
N GLY A 519 -25.46 -20.30 11.47
CA GLY A 519 -25.34 -21.41 12.43
C GLY A 519 -23.96 -22.07 12.38
N GLU A 520 -23.59 -22.76 13.46
CA GLU A 520 -22.28 -23.43 13.53
C GLU A 520 -22.19 -24.56 12.50
N ASN A 521 -21.24 -24.46 11.56
CA ASN A 521 -20.89 -25.51 10.62
C ASN A 521 -19.49 -26.04 10.93
N TYR A 522 -19.39 -27.32 11.28
CA TYR A 522 -18.13 -27.99 11.62
C TYR A 522 -17.51 -28.74 10.43
N ALA A 523 -18.12 -28.67 9.25
CA ALA A 523 -17.57 -29.32 8.05
C ALA A 523 -16.25 -28.66 7.63
N THR A 524 -15.25 -29.47 7.29
CA THR A 524 -13.97 -29.01 6.73
C THR A 524 -13.78 -29.50 5.30
N ASP A 525 -13.08 -28.72 4.48
CA ASP A 525 -12.65 -29.14 3.15
C ASP A 525 -11.49 -30.16 3.21
N ALA A 526 -11.05 -30.66 2.05
CA ALA A 526 -9.95 -31.61 1.93
C ALA A 526 -8.59 -31.08 2.40
N SER A 527 -8.47 -29.76 2.64
CA SER A 527 -7.28 -29.12 3.20
C SER A 527 -7.44 -28.79 4.69
N GLY A 528 -8.56 -29.19 5.31
CA GLY A 528 -8.84 -28.97 6.73
C GLY A 528 -9.43 -27.60 7.06
N ASN A 529 -9.83 -26.78 6.08
CA ASN A 529 -10.43 -25.47 6.35
C ASN A 529 -11.94 -25.58 6.55
N ILE A 530 -12.50 -24.83 7.51
CA ILE A 530 -13.94 -24.78 7.80
C ILE A 530 -14.72 -24.27 6.57
N VAL A 531 -15.77 -24.99 6.18
CA VAL A 531 -16.67 -24.60 5.09
C VAL A 531 -17.61 -23.49 5.59
N LEU A 532 -17.53 -22.32 4.97
CA LEU A 532 -18.33 -21.15 5.33
C LEU A 532 -19.80 -21.33 4.95
N GLY A 533 -20.70 -20.73 5.74
CA GLY A 533 -22.11 -20.59 5.38
C GLY A 533 -22.30 -19.49 4.33
N ASP A 534 -23.33 -19.64 3.47
CA ASP A 534 -23.61 -18.63 2.45
C ASP A 534 -24.35 -17.42 3.06
N ILE A 535 -23.56 -16.45 3.53
CA ILE A 535 -24.06 -15.20 4.11
C ILE A 535 -24.89 -14.38 3.10
N GLY A 536 -24.59 -14.46 1.80
CA GLY A 536 -25.31 -13.73 0.76
C GLY A 536 -26.77 -14.19 0.66
N VAL A 537 -26.98 -15.51 0.65
CA VAL A 537 -28.31 -16.13 0.69
C VAL A 537 -29.01 -15.81 2.01
N HIS A 538 -28.30 -15.86 3.13
CA HIS A 538 -28.88 -15.54 4.44
C HIS A 538 -29.40 -14.08 4.52
N ILE A 539 -28.60 -13.10 4.10
CA ILE A 539 -29.00 -11.69 4.04
C ILE A 539 -30.22 -11.51 3.11
N GLN A 540 -30.23 -12.18 1.96
CA GLN A 540 -31.37 -12.12 1.04
C GLN A 540 -32.67 -12.62 1.70
N GLN A 541 -32.61 -13.76 2.39
CA GLN A 541 -33.76 -14.37 3.05
C GLN A 541 -34.29 -13.50 4.21
N GLU A 542 -33.39 -13.04 5.08
CA GLU A 542 -33.77 -12.19 6.22
C GLU A 542 -34.31 -10.82 5.75
N THR A 543 -33.76 -10.26 4.66
CA THR A 543 -34.30 -9.05 4.04
C THR A 543 -35.74 -9.25 3.56
N LYS A 544 -35.99 -10.31 2.79
CA LYS A 544 -37.35 -10.64 2.32
C LYS A 544 -38.34 -10.84 3.47
N LYS A 545 -37.90 -11.53 4.53
CA LYS A 545 -38.71 -11.79 5.72
C LYS A 545 -39.04 -10.49 6.45
N TYR A 546 -38.04 -9.66 6.74
CA TYR A 546 -38.21 -8.39 7.44
C TYR A 546 -39.19 -7.45 6.73
N PHE A 547 -39.02 -7.25 5.42
CA PHE A 547 -39.88 -6.36 4.64
C PHE A 547 -41.32 -6.88 4.52
N LYS A 548 -41.51 -8.20 4.47
CA LYS A 548 -42.83 -8.84 4.54
C LYS A 548 -43.53 -8.58 5.87
N GLU A 549 -42.82 -8.66 6.99
CA GLU A 549 -43.38 -8.43 8.34
C GLU A 549 -43.84 -6.99 8.55
N ILE A 550 -43.11 -6.01 7.99
CA ILE A 550 -43.47 -4.58 8.08
C ILE A 550 -44.45 -4.13 6.98
N GLY A 551 -44.90 -5.03 6.10
CA GLY A 551 -45.87 -4.73 5.05
C GLY A 551 -45.35 -3.84 3.92
N VAL A 552 -44.03 -3.81 3.67
CA VAL A 552 -43.41 -3.03 2.59
C VAL A 552 -42.95 -3.97 1.49
N HIS A 553 -43.45 -3.78 0.27
CA HIS A 553 -43.00 -4.57 -0.88
C HIS A 553 -41.58 -4.17 -1.28
N VAL A 554 -40.70 -5.16 -1.50
CA VAL A 554 -39.33 -5.01 -2.00
C VAL A 554 -39.02 -6.11 -3.02
N ASP A 555 -38.20 -5.79 -4.01
CA ASP A 555 -37.64 -6.77 -4.95
C ASP A 555 -36.16 -7.02 -4.65
N VAL A 556 -35.83 -8.17 -4.06
CA VAL A 556 -34.46 -8.48 -3.63
C VAL A 556 -33.78 -9.43 -4.60
N LYS A 557 -32.77 -8.93 -5.31
CA LYS A 557 -31.90 -9.71 -6.22
C LYS A 557 -30.60 -10.08 -5.52
N TYR A 558 -30.13 -11.29 -5.77
CA TYR A 558 -28.86 -11.80 -5.25
C TYR A 558 -27.94 -12.14 -6.42
N ILE A 559 -26.69 -11.69 -6.35
CA ILE A 559 -25.64 -11.97 -7.31
C ILE A 559 -24.46 -12.62 -6.58
N ASP A 560 -24.07 -13.80 -7.05
CA ASP A 560 -22.83 -14.48 -6.68
C ASP A 560 -21.91 -14.58 -7.90
N PRO A 561 -20.97 -13.64 -8.08
CA PRO A 561 -20.02 -13.61 -9.18
C PRO A 561 -18.75 -14.44 -8.90
N THR A 562 -18.71 -15.24 -7.82
CA THR A 562 -17.50 -15.94 -7.34
C THR A 562 -16.68 -16.59 -8.46
N TYR A 563 -17.31 -17.40 -9.32
CA TYR A 563 -16.61 -18.08 -10.40
C TYR A 563 -16.25 -17.16 -11.57
N MET A 564 -17.04 -16.13 -11.83
CA MET A 564 -16.72 -15.13 -12.86
C MET A 564 -15.48 -14.32 -12.49
N ILE A 565 -15.38 -13.92 -11.22
CA ILE A 565 -14.21 -13.24 -10.65
C ILE A 565 -12.98 -14.13 -10.82
N ARG A 566 -13.06 -15.40 -10.42
CA ARG A 566 -11.90 -16.29 -10.33
C ARG A 566 -11.42 -16.85 -11.65
N ALA A 567 -12.32 -17.03 -12.62
CA ALA A 567 -12.07 -17.75 -13.87
C ALA A 567 -11.64 -16.84 -15.03
N CYS A 568 -11.76 -15.53 -14.90
CA CYS A 568 -11.47 -14.60 -16.00
C CYS A 568 -9.96 -14.54 -16.32
N ARG A 569 -9.57 -13.74 -17.30
CA ARG A 569 -8.15 -13.50 -17.62
C ARG A 569 -7.59 -12.37 -16.76
N ALA A 570 -6.29 -12.37 -16.52
CA ALA A 570 -5.64 -11.27 -15.80
C ALA A 570 -5.78 -9.97 -16.59
N ASN A 571 -6.04 -8.86 -15.90
CA ASN A 571 -5.97 -7.54 -16.51
C ASN A 571 -4.50 -7.11 -16.73
N ALA A 572 -4.28 -5.94 -17.32
CA ALA A 572 -2.93 -5.49 -17.66
C ALA A 572 -2.04 -5.26 -16.42
N SER A 573 -2.60 -4.76 -15.31
CA SER A 573 -1.87 -4.50 -14.06
C SER A 573 -1.36 -5.81 -13.46
N ASP A 574 -2.26 -6.78 -13.29
CA ASP A 574 -1.88 -8.10 -12.80
C ASP A 574 -0.96 -8.81 -13.78
N GLY A 575 -1.21 -8.75 -15.10
CA GLY A 575 -0.33 -9.37 -16.10
C GLY A 575 1.12 -8.87 -16.05
N ILE A 576 1.35 -7.60 -15.72
CA ILE A 576 2.68 -7.04 -15.47
C ILE A 576 3.24 -7.58 -14.16
N LEU A 577 2.47 -7.54 -13.07
CA LEU A 577 2.88 -8.07 -11.77
C LEU A 577 3.31 -9.54 -11.89
N CYS A 578 2.52 -10.36 -12.58
CA CYS A 578 2.81 -11.75 -12.85
C CYS A 578 4.13 -11.97 -13.56
N THR A 579 4.40 -11.14 -14.57
CA THR A 579 5.66 -11.17 -15.31
C THR A 579 6.85 -10.92 -14.41
N VAL A 580 6.79 -9.85 -13.62
CA VAL A 580 7.92 -9.46 -12.77
C VAL A 580 8.13 -10.47 -11.64
N LEU A 581 7.07 -10.97 -11.01
CA LEU A 581 7.17 -11.98 -9.95
C LEU A 581 7.73 -13.30 -10.49
N GLY A 582 7.26 -13.77 -11.66
CA GLY A 582 7.76 -14.99 -12.29
C GLY A 582 9.26 -14.91 -12.63
N GLN A 583 9.71 -13.78 -13.17
CA GLN A 583 11.13 -13.52 -13.45
C GLN A 583 11.96 -13.52 -12.16
N ASN A 584 11.53 -12.74 -11.16
CA ASN A 584 12.24 -12.62 -9.89
C ASN A 584 12.31 -13.94 -9.12
N ALA A 585 11.28 -14.79 -9.22
CA ALA A 585 11.29 -16.12 -8.63
C ALA A 585 12.42 -16.96 -9.23
N VAL A 586 12.56 -16.98 -10.56
CA VAL A 586 13.63 -17.69 -11.26
C VAL A 586 15.00 -17.10 -10.90
N HIS A 587 15.15 -15.77 -10.91
CA HIS A 587 16.38 -15.11 -10.46
C HIS A 587 16.78 -15.50 -9.04
N GLY A 588 15.80 -15.56 -8.12
CA GLY A 588 16.01 -15.95 -6.73
C GLY A 588 16.50 -17.39 -6.59
N ALA A 589 15.84 -18.34 -7.29
CA ALA A 589 16.25 -19.74 -7.30
C ALA A 589 17.68 -19.91 -7.82
N PHE A 590 18.01 -19.24 -8.92
CA PHE A 590 19.32 -19.29 -9.56
C PHE A 590 20.44 -18.64 -8.75
N ALA A 591 20.11 -17.62 -7.94
CA ALA A 591 21.01 -17.04 -6.95
C ALA A 591 21.20 -17.92 -5.70
N GLY A 592 20.52 -19.08 -5.62
CA GLY A 592 20.61 -20.03 -4.52
C GLY A 592 19.67 -19.75 -3.35
N TYR A 593 18.75 -18.79 -3.49
CA TYR A 593 17.72 -18.57 -2.48
C TYR A 593 16.68 -19.70 -2.51
N SER A 594 16.26 -20.16 -1.33
CA SER A 594 15.32 -21.25 -1.14
C SER A 594 14.54 -21.02 0.16
N GLY A 595 13.30 -21.52 0.26
CA GLY A 595 12.41 -21.21 1.39
C GLY A 595 11.92 -19.76 1.37
N ILE A 596 11.95 -19.13 0.19
CA ILE A 596 11.57 -17.74 -0.04
C ILE A 596 10.32 -17.64 -0.92
N THR A 597 9.66 -16.49 -0.86
CA THR A 597 8.67 -16.04 -1.85
C THR A 597 9.02 -14.65 -2.36
N VAL A 598 8.39 -14.24 -3.46
CA VAL A 598 8.60 -12.94 -4.11
C VAL A 598 7.37 -12.07 -3.96
N GLY A 599 7.52 -10.77 -3.69
CA GLY A 599 6.36 -9.88 -3.62
C GLY A 599 6.75 -8.40 -3.71
N ILE A 600 5.74 -7.53 -3.72
CA ILE A 600 5.95 -6.08 -3.64
C ILE A 600 5.76 -5.64 -2.19
N CYS A 601 6.70 -4.86 -1.67
CA CYS A 601 6.55 -4.12 -0.42
C CYS A 601 7.07 -2.71 -0.58
N ASN A 602 6.26 -1.74 -0.15
CA ASN A 602 6.51 -0.33 -0.34
C ASN A 602 6.96 0.00 -1.77
N THR A 603 6.24 -0.49 -2.78
CA THR A 603 6.54 -0.33 -4.23
C THR A 603 7.83 -0.99 -4.75
N HIS A 604 8.57 -1.72 -3.91
CA HIS A 604 9.78 -2.43 -4.32
C HIS A 604 9.51 -3.93 -4.39
N TYR A 605 10.08 -4.60 -5.40
CA TYR A 605 10.11 -6.06 -5.44
C TYR A 605 11.16 -6.55 -4.45
N VAL A 606 10.79 -7.51 -3.61
CA VAL A 606 11.66 -8.04 -2.57
C VAL A 606 11.45 -9.55 -2.41
N TYR A 607 12.46 -10.21 -1.83
CA TYR A 607 12.35 -11.60 -1.38
C TYR A 607 11.94 -11.65 0.09
N PHE A 608 10.98 -12.51 0.40
CA PHE A 608 10.53 -12.74 1.78
C PHE A 608 10.79 -14.19 2.20
N PRO A 609 11.23 -14.42 3.45
CA PRO A 609 11.17 -15.76 4.02
C PRO A 609 9.71 -16.22 4.10
N ILE A 610 9.40 -17.41 3.59
CA ILE A 610 8.04 -17.94 3.62
C ILE A 610 7.42 -17.93 5.03
N PRO A 611 8.12 -18.36 6.11
CA PRO A 611 7.53 -18.38 7.45
C PRO A 611 7.03 -17.02 7.95
N GLU A 612 7.65 -15.93 7.53
CA GLU A 612 7.30 -14.58 7.99
C GLU A 612 5.98 -14.12 7.34
N VAL A 613 5.79 -14.41 6.05
CA VAL A 613 4.62 -13.93 5.28
C VAL A 613 3.35 -14.75 5.46
N ILE A 614 3.47 -16.00 5.92
CA ILE A 614 2.33 -16.90 6.21
C ILE A 614 2.01 -17.00 7.71
N SER A 615 2.69 -16.21 8.54
CA SER A 615 2.53 -16.27 10.00
C SER A 615 1.07 -16.02 10.44
N HIS A 616 0.40 -15.10 9.77
CA HIS A 616 -1.04 -14.88 9.85
C HIS A 616 -1.53 -14.15 8.59
N PRO A 617 -2.82 -14.25 8.24
CA PRO A 617 -3.38 -13.47 7.14
C PRO A 617 -3.26 -11.96 7.39
N ARG A 618 -3.07 -11.20 6.31
CA ARG A 618 -3.24 -9.76 6.30
C ARG A 618 -4.74 -9.45 6.30
N ALA A 619 -5.16 -8.55 7.17
CA ALA A 619 -6.55 -8.11 7.30
C ALA A 619 -6.69 -6.61 7.03
N VAL A 620 -7.89 -6.18 6.67
CA VAL A 620 -8.27 -4.76 6.62
C VAL A 620 -8.21 -4.20 8.04
N ASP A 621 -7.44 -3.13 8.25
CA ASP A 621 -7.49 -2.39 9.51
C ASP A 621 -8.75 -1.50 9.52
N PRO A 622 -9.73 -1.71 10.42
CA PRO A 622 -10.93 -0.90 10.52
C PRO A 622 -10.68 0.57 10.88
N ASN A 623 -9.48 0.91 11.36
CA ASN A 623 -9.07 2.29 11.64
C ASN A 623 -8.23 2.88 10.50
N SER A 624 -8.06 2.14 9.40
CA SER A 624 -7.25 2.60 8.27
C SER A 624 -7.95 3.70 7.49
N ARG A 625 -7.15 4.59 6.92
CA ARG A 625 -7.66 5.63 6.00
C ARG A 625 -8.41 5.05 4.80
N MET A 626 -8.10 3.82 4.39
CA MET A 626 -8.78 3.20 3.25
C MET A 626 -10.19 2.77 3.63
N TRP A 627 -10.37 2.13 4.78
CA TRP A 627 -11.69 1.75 5.27
C TRP A 627 -12.57 2.98 5.55
N HIS A 628 -12.02 4.01 6.19
CA HIS A 628 -12.76 5.26 6.40
C HIS A 628 -13.19 5.96 5.10
N ARG A 629 -12.40 5.84 4.02
CA ARG A 629 -12.82 6.32 2.69
C ARG A 629 -13.98 5.50 2.14
N CYS A 630 -13.96 4.18 2.32
CA CYS A 630 -15.07 3.31 1.96
C CYS A 630 -16.34 3.73 2.72
N LEU A 631 -16.28 3.87 4.05
CA LEU A 631 -17.41 4.31 4.88
C LEU A 631 -17.95 5.69 4.48
N THR A 632 -17.05 6.63 4.17
CA THR A 632 -17.46 7.97 3.69
C THR A 632 -18.13 7.89 2.32
N SER A 633 -17.68 6.97 1.46
CA SER A 633 -18.25 6.78 0.12
C SER A 633 -19.60 6.08 0.17
N THR A 634 -19.81 5.11 1.05
CA THR A 634 -21.09 4.41 1.20
C THR A 634 -22.09 5.21 2.02
N GLY A 635 -21.61 6.06 2.95
CA GLY A 635 -22.45 6.78 3.89
C GLY A 635 -23.11 5.89 4.95
N GLN A 636 -22.69 4.62 5.04
CA GLN A 636 -23.27 3.66 5.98
C GLN A 636 -22.93 4.02 7.43
N PRO A 637 -23.86 3.81 8.39
CA PRO A 637 -23.58 3.93 9.80
C PRO A 637 -22.77 2.74 10.32
N ASP A 638 -22.39 2.79 11.60
CA ASP A 638 -22.01 1.60 12.34
C ASP A 638 -23.25 0.73 12.61
N PHE A 639 -23.09 -0.58 12.58
CA PHE A 639 -24.18 -1.57 12.72
C PHE A 639 -24.12 -2.35 14.04
N ILE A 640 -23.36 -1.86 15.02
CA ILE A 640 -23.22 -2.43 16.38
C ILE A 640 -24.09 -1.66 17.38
#